data_AF-A0ABD3NJP4-F1
#
_entry.id   AF-A0ABD3NJP4-F1
#
_cell.length_a   1.000
_cell.length_b   1.000
_cell.length_c   1.000
_cell.angle_alpha   90.00
_cell.angle_beta   90.00
_cell.angle_gamma   90.00
#
_symmetry.space_group_name_H-M   'P 1'
#
loop_
_entity.id
_entity.type
_entity.pdbx_description
1 polymer ?
#
loop_
_entity_poly.entity_id
_entity_poly.type
_entity_poly.pdbx_seq_one_letter_code
_entity_poly.pdbx_strand_id
1 'polypeptide(L)'
;MSASTQNITIVLLCSGNGADPSNYRPSRDDVRYRHRHDALVRCVAASLYGPSGVDNNGTCEVILLYDGDLACIRMTLQAASSSSLNTMMPVPPTEREVVTSWKEAAKAAVRCRQQNQHLTKYSSIGNIGAIKMNDLVQNSSKSDNRKKSNANSQLKTVCVLDSWKAVESINSSTNDGDACIKEGFTSRNPKHSKEGPSVKKLPSQMPSSKRDVLTILQSTCPVDYLRQHHLNVPLDVALRRTNKNKLQNAWNSYAKYCSEHCLAMDKSETSSLDYGEVRRSSGHKNERDEMWQKVEKTFRSILSEANVGIKSNSATGPISQQDSSNVLAAYLHESCDSELPCWGWDNLHRNKNDDVKHIFLFLGAVRDMTTAENEALLNACNALRIPLIPCRLGPVPEFTSKIVSVAGFHHSRGVLGDGLVHLWKRVVGKQKDIEPSPKRRKIDNRAIEHPRTIHNIAIVPMISTSLTSDPDKRDRIHWCIVRMCVCSLWRSKLASSSNSDDGAVSPLNNIFTFLFLDGVCITLNQRDFTSSMAENHKAAPSELQILEELCRRRDLMYSNSAKSQDKSKEIDDDAIKCACLNFVSAHTSLNHGEKVFALNIMPCNQLAFDRMSLFDMAYSNASLRSYCASTYTLYAIQEIGVDQRHTSEAKNNSTPTRKKAMEVRKQLLRAFSDRGIVSMDHSTLICTSLQKCQEEESCTIIMLQHLDYHNRLLPLLLEYESKQKQTSSW
;
A
#
# COMPACT_ATOMS: atom_id res chain seq x y z
N MET A 1 -20.83 -2.24 15.13
CA MET A 1 -19.98 -3.38 14.72
C MET A 1 -18.93 -3.59 15.79
N SER A 2 -18.75 -4.81 16.31
CA SER A 2 -17.65 -5.11 17.24
C SER A 2 -16.31 -4.99 16.49
N ALA A 3 -15.30 -4.38 17.12
CA ALA A 3 -13.95 -4.32 16.55
C ALA A 3 -13.48 -5.74 16.20
N SER A 4 -12.88 -5.91 15.03
CA SER A 4 -12.45 -7.22 14.57
C SER A 4 -11.22 -7.66 15.39
N THR A 5 -11.20 -8.91 15.85
CA THR A 5 -10.02 -9.51 16.49
C THR A 5 -9.04 -10.10 15.47
N GLN A 6 -9.13 -9.67 14.21
CA GLN A 6 -8.34 -10.24 13.11
C GLN A 6 -6.93 -9.67 13.15
N ASN A 7 -5.93 -10.53 13.11
CA ASN A 7 -4.55 -10.10 12.88
C ASN A 7 -4.31 -9.88 11.38
N ILE A 8 -3.48 -8.91 11.05
CA ILE A 8 -3.09 -8.62 9.67
C ILE A 8 -1.58 -8.54 9.55
N THR A 9 -0.99 -9.35 8.68
CA THR A 9 0.42 -9.30 8.31
C THR A 9 0.54 -8.87 6.85
N ILE A 10 1.23 -7.75 6.62
CA ILE A 10 1.45 -7.20 5.29
C ILE A 10 2.89 -7.52 4.87
N VAL A 11 3.04 -8.34 3.84
CA VAL A 11 4.34 -8.77 3.30
C VAL A 11 4.63 -8.00 2.01
N LEU A 12 5.61 -7.11 2.08
CA LEU A 12 6.05 -6.24 1.00
C LEU A 12 7.28 -6.84 0.33
N LEU A 13 7.15 -7.26 -0.93
CA LEU A 13 8.27 -7.76 -1.73
C LEU A 13 9.15 -6.60 -2.19
N CYS A 14 10.38 -6.58 -1.67
CA CYS A 14 11.35 -5.52 -1.85
C CYS A 14 12.51 -6.00 -2.73
N SER A 15 13.10 -5.09 -3.49
CA SER A 15 14.34 -5.39 -4.22
C SER A 15 15.59 -4.96 -3.47
N GLY A 16 16.66 -5.73 -3.62
CA GLY A 16 17.97 -5.46 -3.05
C GLY A 16 18.26 -6.31 -1.81
N ASN A 17 19.20 -5.85 -0.97
CA ASN A 17 19.68 -6.59 0.18
C ASN A 17 19.21 -5.92 1.48
N GLY A 18 18.33 -6.58 2.23
CA GLY A 18 17.80 -6.07 3.49
C GLY A 18 18.76 -6.20 4.67
N ALA A 19 19.74 -7.10 4.56
CA ALA A 19 20.73 -7.40 5.59
C ALA A 19 21.79 -6.31 5.75
N ASP A 20 22.06 -5.56 4.68
CA ASP A 20 23.21 -4.67 4.62
C ASP A 20 22.89 -3.31 5.27
N PRO A 21 23.47 -2.98 6.44
CA PRO A 21 23.18 -1.72 7.12
C PRO A 21 23.61 -0.49 6.34
N SER A 22 24.51 -0.64 5.35
CA SER A 22 25.00 0.46 4.52
C SER A 22 23.96 0.95 3.50
N ASN A 23 22.94 0.12 3.22
CA ASN A 23 21.78 0.48 2.41
C ASN A 23 20.86 1.47 3.14
N TYR A 24 20.91 1.53 4.48
CA TYR A 24 20.09 2.40 5.30
C TYR A 24 20.87 3.66 5.73
N ARG A 25 20.57 4.79 5.06
CA ARG A 25 21.24 6.08 5.28
C ARG A 25 20.22 7.15 5.73
N PRO A 26 19.88 7.21 7.02
CA PRO A 26 18.77 8.03 7.53
C PRO A 26 18.99 9.54 7.43
N SER A 27 20.22 10.00 7.15
CA SER A 27 20.60 11.41 7.06
C SER A 27 20.98 11.87 5.65
N ARG A 28 20.80 11.03 4.62
CA ARG A 28 21.20 11.35 3.23
C ARG A 28 20.07 11.11 2.25
N ASP A 29 19.42 12.17 1.79
CA ASP A 29 18.30 12.09 0.84
C ASP A 29 18.74 11.53 -0.53
N ASP A 30 19.96 11.88 -0.99
CA ASP A 30 20.52 11.49 -2.30
C ASP A 30 20.62 9.96 -2.52
N VAL A 31 20.70 9.18 -1.45
CA VAL A 31 20.77 7.71 -1.51
C VAL A 31 19.44 7.04 -1.19
N ARG A 32 18.52 7.70 -0.45
CA ARG A 32 17.19 7.14 -0.10
C ARG A 32 16.36 6.77 -1.34
N TYR A 33 16.55 7.49 -2.44
CA TYR A 33 15.82 7.26 -3.69
C TYR A 33 16.31 6.05 -4.49
N ARG A 34 17.50 5.52 -4.22
CA ARG A 34 18.07 4.42 -5.03
C ARG A 34 17.35 3.09 -4.86
N HIS A 35 16.70 2.88 -3.72
CA HIS A 35 15.91 1.68 -3.42
C HIS A 35 14.45 2.00 -3.06
N ARG A 36 14.02 3.25 -3.32
CA ARG A 36 12.67 3.73 -3.04
C ARG A 36 12.22 3.47 -1.60
N HIS A 37 13.15 3.65 -0.66
CA HIS A 37 12.87 3.47 0.77
C HIS A 37 11.77 4.42 1.26
N ASP A 38 11.64 5.59 0.63
CA ASP A 38 10.54 6.52 0.84
C ASP A 38 9.16 5.85 0.66
N ALA A 39 9.01 5.01 -0.37
CA ALA A 39 7.77 4.28 -0.62
C ALA A 39 7.50 3.22 0.44
N LEU A 40 8.55 2.50 0.87
CA LEU A 40 8.45 1.51 1.93
C LEU A 40 8.07 2.15 3.27
N VAL A 41 8.65 3.32 3.60
CA VAL A 41 8.30 4.08 4.80
C VAL A 41 6.83 4.47 4.78
N ARG A 42 6.31 4.95 3.64
CA ARG A 42 4.88 5.24 3.50
C ARG A 42 4.01 4.01 3.70
N CYS A 43 4.44 2.83 3.28
CA CYS A 43 3.72 1.58 3.53
C CYS A 43 3.75 1.17 5.01
N VAL A 44 4.89 1.36 5.70
CA VAL A 44 4.99 1.14 7.15
C VAL A 44 4.07 2.07 7.91
N ALA A 45 4.07 3.36 7.54
CA ALA A 45 3.13 4.33 8.10
C ALA A 45 1.68 3.90 7.84
N ALA A 46 1.36 3.53 6.60
CA ALA A 46 0.04 3.06 6.17
C ALA A 46 -0.50 1.85 6.93
N SER A 47 0.39 0.94 7.27
CA SER A 47 0.00 -0.28 7.96
C SER A 47 -0.08 -0.04 9.47
N LEU A 48 1.04 0.36 10.05
CA LEU A 48 1.22 0.35 11.50
C LEU A 48 0.60 1.57 12.17
N TYR A 49 0.65 2.73 11.51
CA TYR A 49 0.12 3.98 12.05
C TYR A 49 -1.18 4.42 11.39
N GLY A 50 -1.65 3.63 10.42
CA GLY A 50 -2.97 3.70 9.81
C GLY A 50 -4.01 2.87 10.58
N PRO A 51 -5.26 2.80 10.06
CA PRO A 51 -6.39 2.19 10.77
C PRO A 51 -6.14 0.77 11.32
N SER A 52 -5.36 -0.05 10.61
CA SER A 52 -5.06 -1.43 11.03
C SER A 52 -4.16 -1.56 12.24
N GLY A 53 -3.12 -0.73 12.36
CA GLY A 53 -2.16 -0.86 13.45
C GLY A 53 -2.53 -0.10 14.71
N VAL A 54 -3.50 0.80 14.61
CA VAL A 54 -4.06 1.58 15.72
C VAL A 54 -5.10 0.76 16.52
N ASP A 55 -5.77 -0.22 15.89
CA ASP A 55 -6.86 -0.95 16.55
C ASP A 55 -6.35 -1.82 17.72
N ASN A 56 -6.89 -1.59 18.92
CA ASN A 56 -6.37 -2.14 20.19
C ASN A 56 -6.49 -3.67 20.31
N ASN A 57 -7.27 -4.30 19.44
CA ASN A 57 -7.62 -5.72 19.56
C ASN A 57 -6.90 -6.64 18.56
N GLY A 58 -6.29 -6.08 17.50
CA GLY A 58 -5.61 -6.85 16.45
C GLY A 58 -4.15 -6.46 16.33
N THR A 59 -3.27 -7.43 16.10
CA THR A 59 -1.87 -7.11 15.78
C THR A 59 -1.72 -6.84 14.29
N CYS A 60 -1.29 -5.64 13.93
CA CYS A 60 -0.78 -5.35 12.59
C CYS A 60 0.73 -5.56 12.56
N GLU A 61 1.20 -6.35 11.59
CA GLU A 61 2.60 -6.58 11.31
C GLU A 61 2.92 -6.17 9.86
N VAL A 62 4.10 -5.57 9.66
CA VAL A 62 4.67 -5.36 8.33
C VAL A 62 5.98 -6.13 8.21
N ILE A 63 6.12 -6.86 7.11
CA ILE A 63 7.34 -7.59 6.76
C ILE A 63 7.86 -7.05 5.42
N LEU A 64 9.09 -6.53 5.41
CA LEU A 64 9.83 -6.25 4.18
C LEU A 64 10.66 -7.49 3.84
N LEU A 65 10.30 -8.18 2.76
CA LEU A 65 11.02 -9.35 2.27
C LEU A 65 11.89 -8.95 1.07
N TYR A 66 13.20 -8.99 1.23
CA TYR A 66 14.16 -8.56 0.22
C TYR A 66 14.60 -9.71 -0.71
N ASP A 67 14.50 -9.51 -2.02
CA ASP A 67 14.82 -10.56 -3.01
C ASP A 67 16.31 -10.89 -3.15
N GLY A 68 17.22 -9.98 -2.80
CA GLY A 68 18.64 -10.15 -3.01
C GLY A 68 19.32 -11.05 -1.98
N ASP A 69 18.83 -11.03 -0.74
CA ASP A 69 19.40 -11.78 0.39
C ASP A 69 18.35 -12.48 1.25
N LEU A 70 17.08 -12.47 0.84
CA LEU A 70 15.93 -13.04 1.56
C LEU A 70 15.75 -12.51 3.00
N ALA A 71 16.41 -11.41 3.34
CA ALA A 71 16.29 -10.79 4.65
C ALA A 71 14.86 -10.31 4.88
N CYS A 72 14.35 -10.58 6.08
CA CYS A 72 13.02 -10.17 6.51
C CYS A 72 13.14 -9.08 7.58
N ILE A 73 12.71 -7.86 7.27
CA ILE A 73 12.56 -6.80 8.28
C ILE A 73 11.12 -6.76 8.74
N ARG A 74 10.90 -7.15 9.99
CA ARG A 74 9.58 -7.26 10.63
C ARG A 74 9.37 -6.09 11.56
N MET A 75 8.19 -5.50 11.51
CA MET A 75 7.83 -4.33 12.29
C MET A 75 6.45 -4.50 12.88
N THR A 76 6.34 -4.14 14.16
CA THR A 76 5.09 -4.09 14.92
C THR A 76 5.11 -2.84 15.80
N LEU A 77 3.92 -2.33 16.14
CA LEU A 77 3.83 -1.35 17.22
C LEU A 77 3.85 -2.07 18.56
N GLN A 78 4.79 -1.68 19.41
CA GLN A 78 4.78 -2.16 20.78
C GLN A 78 3.73 -1.37 21.56
N ALA A 79 2.68 -2.06 22.00
CA ALA A 79 1.72 -1.48 22.92
C ALA A 79 2.46 -0.98 24.17
N ALA A 80 2.16 0.25 24.61
CA ALA A 80 2.70 0.76 25.86
C ALA A 80 2.22 -0.16 26.99
N SER A 81 3.14 -0.83 27.68
CA SER A 81 2.84 -1.81 28.73
C SER A 81 2.22 -1.20 29.99
N SER A 82 1.90 0.11 29.98
CA SER A 82 1.29 0.82 31.08
C SER A 82 -0.23 0.63 31.05
N SER A 83 -0.76 0.00 32.08
CA SER A 83 -2.19 -0.24 32.37
C SER A 83 -3.07 1.03 32.52
N SER A 84 -2.56 2.21 32.14
CA SER A 84 -3.34 3.43 32.13
C SER A 84 -4.26 3.45 30.91
N LEU A 85 -5.57 3.30 31.15
CA LEU A 85 -6.70 3.28 30.20
C LEU A 85 -6.78 4.45 29.18
N ASN A 86 -5.85 5.40 29.19
CA ASN A 86 -5.76 6.51 28.24
C ASN A 86 -4.49 6.40 27.38
N THR A 87 -4.29 5.27 26.74
CA THR A 87 -3.13 5.06 25.86
C THR A 87 -3.29 5.93 24.62
N MET A 88 -2.68 7.12 24.67
CA MET A 88 -2.54 7.95 23.48
C MET A 88 -1.83 7.16 22.39
N MET A 89 -2.33 7.28 21.16
CA MET A 89 -1.66 6.73 20.00
C MET A 89 -0.20 7.16 19.93
N PRO A 90 0.72 6.33 19.41
CA PRO A 90 2.03 6.79 18.98
C PRO A 90 1.97 8.06 18.13
N VAL A 91 2.97 8.93 18.25
CA VAL A 91 3.30 9.81 17.12
C VAL A 91 4.08 8.95 16.12
N PRO A 92 3.60 8.83 14.86
CA PRO A 92 4.26 8.14 13.79
C PRO A 92 5.64 8.69 13.54
N PRO A 93 6.54 7.80 13.18
CA PRO A 93 7.92 8.10 12.95
C PRO A 93 8.04 8.88 11.64
N THR A 94 8.94 9.85 11.67
CA THR A 94 9.55 10.41 10.48
C THR A 94 10.21 9.31 9.64
N GLU A 95 10.39 9.56 8.35
CA GLU A 95 11.14 8.65 7.46
C GLU A 95 12.51 8.30 8.06
N ARG A 96 13.19 9.31 8.61
CA ARG A 96 14.49 9.17 9.27
C ARG A 96 14.45 8.16 10.41
N GLU A 97 13.42 8.19 11.25
CA GLU A 97 13.26 7.27 12.38
C GLU A 97 12.99 5.84 11.93
N VAL A 98 12.12 5.65 10.92
CA VAL A 98 11.86 4.33 10.34
C VAL A 98 13.14 3.74 9.74
N VAL A 99 13.84 4.50 8.89
CA VAL A 99 15.09 4.05 8.24
C VAL A 99 16.20 3.81 9.26
N THR A 100 16.27 4.62 10.32
CA THR A 100 17.20 4.37 11.44
C THR A 100 16.88 3.03 12.11
N SER A 101 15.60 2.76 12.34
CA SER A 101 15.17 1.50 12.95
C SER A 101 15.52 0.29 12.07
N TRP A 102 15.35 0.39 10.75
CA TRP A 102 15.80 -0.65 9.81
C TRP A 102 17.31 -0.85 9.85
N LYS A 103 18.08 0.24 9.91
CA LYS A 103 19.54 0.19 9.99
C LYS A 103 20.01 -0.56 11.24
N GLU A 104 19.45 -0.21 12.39
CA GLU A 104 19.82 -0.84 13.66
C GLU A 104 19.40 -2.31 13.69
N ALA A 105 18.23 -2.63 13.13
CA ALA A 105 17.78 -4.01 12.96
C ALA A 105 18.76 -4.81 12.08
N ALA A 106 19.15 -4.29 10.91
CA ALA A 106 20.11 -4.92 10.02
C ALA A 106 21.48 -5.13 10.72
N LYS A 107 21.98 -4.13 11.46
CA LYS A 107 23.22 -4.27 12.26
C LYS A 107 23.11 -5.37 13.31
N ALA A 108 21.99 -5.44 14.02
CA ALA A 108 21.76 -6.47 15.03
C ALA A 108 21.78 -7.87 14.40
N ALA A 109 21.16 -8.03 13.24
CA ALA A 109 21.15 -9.29 12.53
C ALA A 109 22.56 -9.69 12.02
N VAL A 110 23.34 -8.75 11.48
CA VAL A 110 24.74 -9.00 11.09
C VAL A 110 25.59 -9.43 12.28
N ARG A 111 25.44 -8.78 13.45
CA ARG A 111 26.13 -9.16 14.68
C ARG A 111 25.77 -10.58 15.11
N CYS A 112 24.48 -10.93 15.09
CA CYS A 112 24.01 -12.27 15.43
C CYS A 112 24.61 -13.33 14.49
N ARG A 113 24.67 -13.06 13.18
CA ARG A 113 25.31 -13.95 12.20
C ARG A 113 26.80 -14.15 12.47
N GLN A 114 27.52 -13.08 12.80
CA GLN A 114 28.96 -13.16 13.13
C GLN A 114 29.20 -13.98 14.41
N GLN A 115 28.37 -13.80 15.44
CA GLN A 115 28.42 -14.60 16.67
C GLN A 115 28.16 -16.08 16.39
N ASN A 116 27.16 -16.39 15.55
CA ASN A 116 26.84 -17.77 15.18
C ASN A 116 27.95 -18.43 14.37
N GLN A 117 28.59 -17.69 13.45
CA GLN A 117 29.75 -18.18 12.70
C GLN A 117 30.93 -18.51 13.62
N HIS A 118 31.15 -17.67 14.64
CA HIS A 118 32.15 -17.94 15.67
C HIS A 118 31.81 -19.23 16.41
N LEU A 119 30.59 -19.39 16.94
CA LEU A 119 30.17 -20.60 17.65
C LEU A 119 30.30 -21.88 16.81
N THR A 120 29.90 -21.85 15.53
CA THR A 120 30.05 -23.01 14.64
C THR A 120 31.49 -23.43 14.39
N LYS A 121 32.45 -22.50 14.52
CA LYS A 121 33.88 -22.78 14.38
C LYS A 121 34.45 -23.50 15.62
N TYR A 122 33.82 -23.35 16.79
CA TYR A 122 34.25 -24.01 18.04
C TYR A 122 33.48 -25.30 18.34
N SER A 123 32.24 -25.44 17.85
CA SER A 123 31.44 -26.67 18.05
C SER A 123 31.99 -27.89 17.30
N SER A 124 32.97 -27.74 16.40
CA SER A 124 33.68 -28.88 15.83
C SER A 124 34.70 -29.51 16.78
N ILE A 125 34.89 -28.99 18.00
CA ILE A 125 35.91 -29.46 18.97
C ILE A 125 35.29 -30.14 20.21
N GLY A 126 33.97 -30.17 20.39
CA GLY A 126 33.40 -30.97 21.48
C GLY A 126 31.87 -30.89 21.61
N ASN A 127 31.25 -32.06 21.77
CA ASN A 127 29.83 -32.24 22.10
C ASN A 127 29.50 -31.59 23.45
N ILE A 128 29.05 -30.33 23.46
CA ILE A 128 28.45 -29.70 24.65
C ILE A 128 27.13 -29.03 24.21
N GLY A 129 26.09 -29.24 25.02
CA GLY A 129 24.67 -29.24 24.64
C GLY A 129 24.09 -27.96 24.04
N ALA A 130 23.02 -28.15 23.25
CA ALA A 130 22.29 -27.12 22.53
C ALA A 130 21.49 -26.20 23.47
N ILE A 131 21.83 -24.90 23.49
CA ILE A 131 21.03 -23.84 24.14
C ILE A 131 20.12 -23.20 23.08
N LYS A 132 18.83 -23.00 23.38
CA LYS A 132 17.84 -22.37 22.48
C LYS A 132 18.17 -20.88 22.25
N MET A 133 18.34 -20.48 20.98
CA MET A 133 18.80 -19.14 20.56
C MET A 133 17.80 -17.98 20.68
N ASN A 134 16.48 -18.23 20.81
CA ASN A 134 15.48 -17.14 20.75
C ASN A 134 15.55 -16.15 21.92
N ASP A 135 16.09 -16.54 23.06
CA ASP A 135 16.17 -15.66 24.25
C ASP A 135 17.33 -14.64 24.18
N LEU A 136 18.36 -14.88 23.35
CA LEU A 136 19.53 -13.99 23.24
C LEU A 136 19.22 -12.71 22.45
N VAL A 137 18.40 -12.80 21.40
CA VAL A 137 18.02 -11.64 20.59
C VAL A 137 17.16 -10.66 21.40
N GLN A 138 16.25 -11.18 22.25
CA GLN A 138 15.40 -10.35 23.10
C GLN A 138 16.14 -9.75 24.32
N ASN A 139 17.24 -10.36 24.77
CA ASN A 139 18.00 -9.85 25.91
C ASN A 139 19.08 -8.83 25.53
N SER A 140 19.62 -8.88 24.30
CA SER A 140 20.61 -7.89 23.83
C SER A 140 20.05 -6.46 23.77
N SER A 141 18.75 -6.29 23.54
CA SER A 141 18.09 -4.97 23.54
C SER A 141 17.86 -4.38 24.92
N LYS A 142 17.98 -5.17 26.00
CA LYS A 142 17.83 -4.67 27.39
C LYS A 142 19.08 -3.97 27.93
N SER A 143 20.26 -4.28 27.37
CA SER A 143 21.55 -3.79 27.87
C SER A 143 21.87 -2.33 27.51
N ASP A 144 21.40 -1.83 26.36
CA ASP A 144 21.73 -0.48 25.87
C ASP A 144 20.70 0.62 26.26
N ASN A 145 19.64 0.25 26.97
CA ASN A 145 18.53 1.16 27.30
C ASN A 145 18.75 2.07 28.53
N ARG A 146 19.98 2.19 29.06
CA ARG A 146 20.26 3.06 30.24
C ARG A 146 20.38 4.56 29.93
N LYS A 147 20.30 4.99 28.67
CA LYS A 147 20.10 6.41 28.35
C LYS A 147 18.60 6.71 28.35
N LYS A 148 18.15 7.54 29.31
CA LYS A 148 16.78 8.05 29.45
C LYS A 148 16.23 8.53 28.11
N SER A 149 15.54 7.67 27.38
CA SER A 149 14.72 8.04 26.23
C SER A 149 13.28 8.11 26.71
N ASN A 150 12.59 9.19 26.32
CA ASN A 150 11.19 9.43 26.67
C ASN A 150 10.34 8.21 26.28
N ALA A 151 9.45 7.80 27.20
CA ALA A 151 8.58 6.62 27.09
C ALA A 151 7.41 6.81 26.10
N ASN A 152 7.70 7.26 24.87
CA ASN A 152 6.76 7.21 23.77
C ASN A 152 6.81 5.81 23.15
N SER A 153 5.65 5.23 22.84
CA SER A 153 5.52 3.94 22.15
C SER A 153 6.56 3.78 21.04
N GLN A 154 7.47 2.82 21.18
CA GLN A 154 8.57 2.64 20.23
C GLN A 154 8.16 1.66 19.12
N LEU A 155 8.46 2.05 17.87
CA LEU A 155 8.39 1.14 16.74
C LEU A 155 9.33 -0.04 17.00
N LYS A 156 8.79 -1.24 17.20
CA LYS A 156 9.60 -2.44 17.36
C LYS A 156 9.97 -2.95 15.99
N THR A 157 11.24 -2.79 15.63
CA THR A 157 11.80 -3.30 14.37
C THR A 157 12.76 -4.45 14.66
N VAL A 158 12.54 -5.59 14.02
CA VAL A 158 13.41 -6.77 14.11
C VAL A 158 13.78 -7.19 12.70
N CYS A 159 15.08 -7.26 12.41
CA CYS A 159 15.57 -7.84 11.16
C CYS A 159 15.95 -9.28 11.46
N VAL A 160 15.27 -10.19 10.80
CA VAL A 160 15.60 -11.61 10.83
C VAL A 160 16.39 -11.88 9.56
N LEU A 161 17.68 -12.14 9.75
CA LEU A 161 18.49 -12.78 8.73
C LEU A 161 18.34 -14.27 8.92
N ASP A 162 17.77 -14.94 7.91
CA ASP A 162 18.09 -16.32 7.58
C ASP A 162 18.56 -17.17 8.77
N SER A 163 17.62 -17.60 9.61
CA SER A 163 17.80 -18.60 10.66
C SER A 163 17.94 -20.03 10.11
N TRP A 164 18.15 -20.18 8.80
CA TRP A 164 17.95 -21.43 8.05
C TRP A 164 18.84 -22.61 8.43
N LYS A 165 19.84 -22.41 9.30
CA LYS A 165 20.65 -23.51 9.83
C LYS A 165 20.01 -24.26 11.00
N ALA A 166 18.89 -23.78 11.57
CA ALA A 166 18.26 -24.43 12.72
C ALA A 166 16.98 -25.22 12.41
N VAL A 167 16.45 -25.17 11.18
CA VAL A 167 15.24 -25.92 10.76
C VAL A 167 15.61 -27.17 9.94
N GLU A 168 16.80 -27.71 10.16
CA GLU A 168 17.07 -29.11 9.84
C GLU A 168 16.81 -29.90 11.13
N SER A 169 15.99 -30.97 11.06
CA SER A 169 15.60 -31.91 12.14
C SER A 169 14.27 -31.71 12.91
N ILE A 170 13.19 -31.20 12.26
CA ILE A 170 11.84 -31.63 12.67
C ILE A 170 11.41 -32.79 11.76
N ASN A 171 11.88 -33.98 12.14
CA ASN A 171 11.42 -35.32 11.81
C ASN A 171 10.56 -35.49 10.53
N SER A 172 11.22 -35.78 9.41
CA SER A 172 10.68 -36.72 8.42
C SER A 172 10.83 -38.15 8.96
N SER A 173 10.03 -38.51 9.96
CA SER A 173 9.72 -39.91 10.23
C SER A 173 8.35 -40.19 9.62
N THR A 174 8.27 -40.15 8.30
CA THR A 174 7.17 -40.79 7.58
C THR A 174 7.45 -42.28 7.59
N ASN A 175 6.69 -43.02 8.39
CA ASN A 175 6.45 -44.43 8.10
C ASN A 175 5.84 -44.48 6.70
N ASP A 176 6.54 -45.14 5.78
CA ASP A 176 6.00 -45.55 4.49
C ASP A 176 4.85 -46.54 4.73
N GLY A 177 3.65 -45.99 4.90
CA GLY A 177 2.38 -46.69 4.80
C GLY A 177 1.72 -46.27 3.49
N ASP A 178 2.06 -47.00 2.44
CA ASP A 178 1.59 -46.81 1.07
C ASP A 178 0.07 -47.05 1.00
N ALA A 179 -0.70 -45.98 1.17
CA ALA A 179 -2.13 -45.93 0.86
C ALA A 179 -2.36 -44.75 -0.09
N CYS A 180 -2.12 -45.02 -1.37
CA CYS A 180 -2.41 -44.16 -2.49
C CYS A 180 -3.92 -43.84 -2.55
N ILE A 181 -4.36 -42.79 -1.87
CA ILE A 181 -5.63 -42.12 -2.19
C ILE A 181 -5.38 -41.28 -3.43
N LYS A 182 -5.75 -41.81 -4.59
CA LYS A 182 -5.84 -41.07 -5.85
C LYS A 182 -7.02 -40.10 -5.77
N GLU A 183 -6.84 -38.95 -5.12
CA GLU A 183 -7.69 -37.78 -5.38
C GLU A 183 -7.02 -36.89 -6.42
N GLY A 184 -7.66 -36.80 -7.59
CA GLY A 184 -7.17 -36.06 -8.75
C GLY A 184 -7.23 -34.55 -8.55
N PHE A 185 -6.25 -33.98 -7.86
CA PHE A 185 -5.90 -32.57 -8.01
C PHE A 185 -5.11 -32.40 -9.31
N THR A 186 -5.82 -32.28 -10.43
CA THR A 186 -5.21 -31.76 -11.65
C THR A 186 -5.02 -30.26 -11.49
N SER A 187 -3.80 -29.85 -11.13
CA SER A 187 -3.34 -28.48 -11.26
C SER A 187 -3.36 -28.08 -12.73
N ARG A 188 -4.52 -27.62 -13.21
CA ARG A 188 -4.59 -26.87 -14.46
C ARG A 188 -4.17 -25.44 -14.14
N ASN A 189 -2.98 -25.08 -14.60
CA ASN A 189 -2.57 -23.69 -14.76
C ASN A 189 -3.75 -22.91 -15.37
N PRO A 190 -4.13 -21.74 -14.81
CA PRO A 190 -5.11 -20.90 -15.44
C PRO A 190 -4.62 -20.59 -16.86
N LYS A 191 -5.41 -20.97 -17.88
CA LYS A 191 -5.17 -20.57 -19.25
C LYS A 191 -5.36 -19.06 -19.35
N HIS A 192 -4.32 -18.30 -18.99
CA HIS A 192 -4.16 -16.92 -19.41
C HIS A 192 -3.76 -16.93 -20.89
N SER A 193 -4.71 -17.10 -21.80
CA SER A 193 -4.51 -16.80 -23.21
C SER A 193 -4.72 -15.28 -23.43
N LYS A 194 -3.80 -14.49 -22.86
CA LYS A 194 -3.36 -13.28 -23.54
C LYS A 194 -2.02 -13.68 -24.14
N GLU A 195 -1.89 -13.59 -25.47
CA GLU A 195 -0.63 -13.79 -26.16
C GLU A 195 0.49 -13.11 -25.37
N GLY A 196 1.36 -13.91 -24.75
CA GLY A 196 2.54 -13.37 -24.10
C GLY A 196 3.32 -12.56 -25.12
N PRO A 197 3.97 -11.46 -24.73
CA PRO A 197 4.78 -10.68 -25.66
C PRO A 197 5.75 -11.63 -26.36
N SER A 198 5.62 -11.76 -27.68
CA SER A 198 6.48 -12.62 -28.48
C SER A 198 7.93 -12.24 -28.23
N VAL A 199 8.77 -13.23 -27.90
CA VAL A 199 10.17 -13.00 -27.56
C VAL A 199 10.86 -12.38 -28.78
N LYS A 200 11.14 -11.07 -28.70
CA LYS A 200 11.82 -10.35 -29.78
C LYS A 200 13.27 -10.84 -29.87
N LYS A 201 13.67 -11.34 -31.03
CA LYS A 201 15.05 -11.76 -31.29
C LYS A 201 15.99 -10.57 -31.20
N LEU A 202 17.13 -10.74 -30.53
CA LEU A 202 18.22 -9.78 -30.58
C LEU A 202 18.84 -9.74 -31.99
N PRO A 203 19.43 -8.61 -32.40
CA PRO A 203 20.37 -8.56 -33.52
C PRO A 203 21.49 -9.61 -33.37
N SER A 204 21.96 -10.15 -34.50
CA SER A 204 23.02 -11.17 -34.51
C SER A 204 24.36 -10.67 -33.97
N GLN A 205 24.62 -9.37 -34.06
CA GLN A 205 25.81 -8.73 -33.54
C GLN A 205 25.44 -7.67 -32.49
N MET A 206 26.19 -7.64 -31.39
CA MET A 206 26.02 -6.62 -30.35
C MET A 206 26.43 -5.25 -30.90
N PRO A 207 25.59 -4.21 -30.78
CA PRO A 207 25.97 -2.86 -31.16
C PRO A 207 27.29 -2.40 -30.52
N SER A 208 28.05 -1.57 -31.24
CA SER A 208 29.36 -1.08 -30.78
C SER A 208 29.24 -0.15 -29.56
N SER A 209 28.15 0.61 -29.48
CA SER A 209 27.80 1.56 -28.41
C SER A 209 27.17 0.87 -27.21
N LYS A 210 27.70 1.11 -26.00
CA LYS A 210 27.12 0.61 -24.74
C LYS A 210 25.66 1.05 -24.55
N ARG A 211 25.33 2.27 -24.98
CA ARG A 211 23.99 2.85 -24.82
C ARG A 211 22.99 2.07 -25.65
N ASP A 212 23.33 1.76 -26.89
CA ASP A 212 22.43 1.04 -27.81
C ASP A 212 22.19 -0.39 -27.34
N VAL A 213 23.25 -1.06 -26.86
CA VAL A 213 23.15 -2.40 -26.26
C VAL A 213 22.18 -2.40 -25.08
N LEU A 214 22.32 -1.43 -24.17
CA LEU A 214 21.42 -1.29 -23.02
C LEU A 214 19.99 -0.99 -23.45
N THR A 215 19.77 -0.07 -24.40
CA THR A 215 18.44 0.25 -24.91
C THR A 215 17.77 -0.98 -25.53
N ILE A 216 18.51 -1.76 -26.31
CA ILE A 216 17.99 -2.99 -26.92
C ILE A 216 17.68 -4.02 -25.83
N LEU A 217 18.62 -4.30 -24.91
CA LEU A 217 18.37 -5.26 -23.82
C LEU A 217 17.16 -4.83 -23.00
N GLN A 218 17.08 -3.56 -22.58
CA GLN A 218 15.98 -3.05 -21.74
C GLN A 218 14.62 -3.06 -22.44
N SER A 219 14.58 -2.98 -23.78
CA SER A 219 13.33 -2.99 -24.56
C SER A 219 12.91 -4.37 -25.06
N THR A 220 13.83 -5.34 -25.12
CA THR A 220 13.57 -6.68 -25.69
C THR A 220 13.61 -7.80 -24.66
N CYS A 221 14.36 -7.64 -23.57
CA CYS A 221 14.49 -8.68 -22.55
C CYS A 221 13.34 -8.63 -21.55
N PRO A 222 12.87 -9.79 -21.05
CA PRO A 222 12.02 -9.86 -19.88
C PRO A 222 12.65 -9.15 -18.69
N VAL A 223 11.82 -8.53 -17.85
CA VAL A 223 12.27 -7.77 -16.67
C VAL A 223 13.12 -8.63 -15.73
N ASP A 224 12.81 -9.92 -15.58
CA ASP A 224 13.57 -10.85 -14.74
C ASP A 224 15.00 -11.06 -15.24
N TYR A 225 15.19 -11.14 -16.57
CA TYR A 225 16.52 -11.22 -17.17
C TYR A 225 17.33 -9.94 -16.89
N LEU A 226 16.69 -8.77 -17.04
CA LEU A 226 17.31 -7.49 -16.73
C LEU A 226 17.71 -7.39 -15.26
N ARG A 227 16.92 -7.95 -14.34
CA ARG A 227 17.26 -7.96 -12.90
C ARG A 227 18.46 -8.84 -12.60
N GLN A 228 18.50 -10.05 -13.18
CA GLN A 228 19.62 -10.99 -13.01
C GLN A 228 20.96 -10.38 -13.42
N HIS A 229 20.96 -9.55 -14.47
CA HIS A 229 22.17 -8.87 -14.95
C HIS A 229 22.33 -7.43 -14.41
N HIS A 230 21.51 -7.02 -13.45
CA HIS A 230 21.47 -5.65 -12.87
C HIS A 230 21.30 -4.52 -13.91
N LEU A 231 20.62 -4.82 -15.01
CA LEU A 231 20.29 -3.89 -16.10
C LEU A 231 18.90 -3.27 -15.97
N ASN A 232 18.06 -3.71 -15.01
CA ASN A 232 16.74 -3.11 -14.73
C ASN A 232 16.86 -1.79 -13.93
N VAL A 233 17.63 -0.84 -14.45
CA VAL A 233 17.85 0.49 -13.87
C VAL A 233 17.81 1.55 -14.98
N PRO A 234 17.60 2.85 -14.69
CA PRO A 234 17.65 3.89 -15.73
C PRO A 234 18.91 3.78 -16.59
N LEU A 235 18.76 3.97 -17.90
CA LEU A 235 19.83 3.85 -18.89
C LEU A 235 21.15 4.53 -18.47
N ASP A 236 21.09 5.76 -17.97
CA ASP A 236 22.27 6.52 -17.53
C ASP A 236 22.91 5.98 -16.24
N VAL A 237 22.14 5.26 -15.41
CA VAL A 237 22.68 4.54 -14.24
C VAL A 237 23.34 3.25 -14.70
N ALA A 238 22.71 2.50 -15.60
CA ALA A 238 23.28 1.27 -16.16
C ALA A 238 24.59 1.55 -16.90
N LEU A 239 24.65 2.64 -17.67
CA LEU A 239 25.84 3.10 -18.39
C LEU A 239 27.03 3.39 -17.46
N ARG A 240 26.77 3.96 -16.28
CA ARG A 240 27.80 4.26 -15.27
C ARG A 240 28.26 3.03 -14.50
N ARG A 241 27.38 2.06 -14.25
CA ARG A 241 27.68 0.88 -13.42
C ARG A 241 28.20 -0.32 -14.20
N THR A 242 27.92 -0.38 -15.49
CA THR A 242 28.15 -1.58 -16.30
C THR A 242 29.26 -1.34 -17.33
N ASN A 243 30.30 -2.16 -17.28
CA ASN A 243 31.36 -2.13 -18.28
C ASN A 243 30.94 -2.90 -19.55
N LYS A 244 31.68 -2.72 -20.64
CA LYS A 244 31.33 -3.33 -21.95
C LYS A 244 31.32 -4.86 -21.87
N ASN A 245 32.21 -5.45 -21.08
CA ASN A 245 32.33 -6.90 -20.92
C ASN A 245 31.10 -7.50 -20.21
N LYS A 246 30.61 -6.88 -19.13
CA LYS A 246 29.38 -7.30 -18.46
C LYS A 246 28.17 -7.22 -19.39
N LEU A 247 28.08 -6.15 -20.20
CA LEU A 247 27.03 -6.02 -21.22
C LEU A 247 27.14 -7.08 -22.31
N GLN A 248 28.36 -7.39 -22.77
CA GLN A 248 28.59 -8.46 -23.74
C GLN A 248 28.18 -9.82 -23.19
N ASN A 249 28.48 -10.10 -21.92
CA ASN A 249 28.07 -11.34 -21.27
C ASN A 249 26.54 -11.44 -21.16
N ALA A 250 25.86 -10.34 -20.79
CA ALA A 250 24.40 -10.28 -20.78
C ALA A 250 23.82 -10.43 -22.20
N TRP A 251 24.40 -9.78 -23.21
CA TRP A 251 23.96 -9.94 -24.60
C TRP A 251 24.07 -11.39 -25.07
N ASN A 252 25.24 -12.00 -24.89
CA ASN A 252 25.50 -13.37 -25.32
C ASN A 252 24.62 -14.38 -24.55
N SER A 253 24.43 -14.16 -23.25
CA SER A 253 23.56 -15.00 -22.43
C SER A 253 22.10 -14.90 -22.86
N TYR A 254 21.59 -13.72 -23.21
CA TYR A 254 20.22 -13.56 -23.71
C TYR A 254 20.05 -14.13 -25.12
N ALA A 255 21.02 -13.92 -26.01
CA ALA A 255 21.02 -14.52 -27.34
C ALA A 255 20.95 -16.05 -27.26
N LYS A 256 21.71 -16.65 -26.33
CA LYS A 256 21.65 -18.08 -26.03
C LYS A 256 20.28 -18.48 -25.48
N TYR A 257 19.75 -17.74 -24.50
CA TYR A 257 18.41 -17.97 -23.94
C TYR A 257 17.33 -18.01 -25.03
N CYS A 258 17.33 -17.04 -25.95
CA CYS A 258 16.42 -17.00 -27.08
C CYS A 258 16.59 -18.21 -28.01
N SER A 259 17.83 -18.62 -28.31
CA SER A 259 18.07 -19.80 -29.15
C SER A 259 17.54 -21.10 -28.53
N GLU A 260 17.65 -21.24 -27.21
CA GLU A 260 17.20 -22.43 -26.49
C GLU A 260 15.67 -22.47 -26.34
N HIS A 261 15.01 -21.30 -26.16
CA HIS A 261 13.57 -21.23 -25.91
C HIS A 261 12.72 -21.05 -27.18
N CYS A 262 13.23 -20.44 -28.25
CA CYS A 262 12.49 -20.33 -29.52
C CYS A 262 12.25 -21.70 -30.17
N LEU A 263 13.17 -22.67 -30.00
CA LEU A 263 13.01 -24.02 -30.56
C LEU A 263 11.92 -24.85 -29.88
N ALA A 264 11.51 -24.47 -28.68
CA ALA A 264 10.47 -25.20 -27.93
C ALA A 264 9.04 -24.81 -28.33
N MET A 265 8.85 -23.62 -28.92
CA MET A 265 7.53 -23.10 -29.30
C MET A 265 7.12 -23.51 -30.72
N ASP A 266 8.07 -23.61 -31.67
CA ASP A 266 7.75 -24.02 -33.05
C ASP A 266 7.39 -25.52 -33.20
N LYS A 267 7.76 -26.37 -32.23
CA LYS A 267 7.53 -27.82 -32.31
C LYS A 267 6.24 -28.31 -31.63
N SER A 268 5.49 -27.46 -30.94
CA SER A 268 4.30 -27.92 -30.19
C SER A 268 3.02 -28.05 -31.02
N GLU A 269 3.01 -27.67 -32.31
CA GLU A 269 1.80 -27.78 -33.15
C GLU A 269 1.82 -28.92 -34.18
N THR A 270 2.97 -29.57 -34.42
CA THR A 270 3.05 -30.65 -35.44
C THR A 270 4.03 -31.75 -35.05
N SER A 271 3.60 -32.72 -34.24
CA SER A 271 3.89 -34.16 -34.41
C SER A 271 3.70 -34.93 -33.11
N SER A 272 2.79 -35.90 -33.16
CA SER A 272 2.84 -37.09 -32.32
C SER A 272 3.96 -38.00 -32.84
N LEU A 273 4.98 -38.27 -32.03
CA LEU A 273 5.62 -39.59 -31.82
C LEU A 273 7.08 -39.43 -31.37
N ASP A 274 7.39 -40.28 -30.38
CA ASP A 274 8.69 -40.80 -29.96
C ASP A 274 9.62 -39.89 -29.13
N TYR A 275 9.65 -40.18 -27.83
CA TYR A 275 10.49 -39.56 -26.81
C TYR A 275 11.91 -40.14 -26.87
N GLY A 276 12.73 -39.58 -27.75
CA GLY A 276 14.19 -39.68 -27.64
C GLY A 276 14.70 -38.80 -26.50
N GLU A 277 15.23 -39.43 -25.44
CA GLU A 277 15.79 -38.82 -24.25
C GLU A 277 16.99 -37.92 -24.57
N VAL A 278 16.73 -36.63 -24.84
CA VAL A 278 17.78 -35.62 -25.01
C VAL A 278 18.40 -35.34 -23.65
N ARG A 279 19.62 -35.87 -23.42
CA ARG A 279 20.52 -35.52 -22.31
C ARG A 279 20.81 -34.01 -22.32
N ARG A 280 19.96 -33.26 -21.62
CA ARG A 280 20.17 -31.84 -21.33
C ARG A 280 21.28 -31.71 -20.29
N SER A 281 22.26 -30.87 -20.57
CA SER A 281 23.33 -30.48 -19.65
C SER A 281 22.75 -29.94 -18.33
N SER A 282 23.02 -30.65 -17.24
CA SER A 282 22.34 -30.53 -15.93
C SER A 282 22.82 -29.37 -15.05
N GLY A 283 23.82 -28.59 -15.46
CA GLY A 283 24.53 -27.67 -14.57
C GLY A 283 23.74 -26.43 -14.09
N HIS A 284 22.91 -25.82 -14.92
CA HIS A 284 22.27 -24.52 -14.58
C HIS A 284 20.85 -24.62 -14.00
N LYS A 285 20.20 -25.80 -14.05
CA LYS A 285 18.89 -25.97 -13.41
C LYS A 285 19.00 -25.95 -11.89
N ASN A 286 20.05 -26.57 -11.35
CA ASN A 286 20.20 -26.74 -9.90
C ASN A 286 20.26 -25.41 -9.12
N GLU A 287 21.06 -24.43 -9.56
CA GLU A 287 21.20 -23.16 -8.81
C GLU A 287 19.90 -22.35 -8.76
N ARG A 288 19.14 -22.34 -9.86
CA ARG A 288 17.86 -21.65 -9.94
C ARG A 288 16.83 -22.34 -9.03
N ASP A 289 16.78 -23.66 -9.08
CA ASP A 289 15.87 -24.47 -8.27
C ASP A 289 16.19 -24.30 -6.77
N GLU A 290 17.47 -24.23 -6.39
CA GLU A 290 17.89 -23.94 -5.02
C GLU A 290 17.44 -22.56 -4.53
N MET A 291 17.55 -21.52 -5.35
CA MET A 291 17.09 -20.17 -4.99
C MET A 291 15.58 -20.15 -4.75
N TRP A 292 14.80 -20.80 -5.61
CA TRP A 292 13.34 -20.85 -5.47
C TRP A 292 12.90 -21.67 -4.27
N GLN A 293 13.59 -22.78 -3.99
CA GLN A 293 13.37 -23.53 -2.76
C GLN A 293 13.63 -22.66 -1.53
N LYS A 294 14.65 -21.79 -1.55
CA LYS A 294 14.89 -20.83 -0.45
C LYS A 294 13.75 -19.82 -0.33
N VAL A 295 13.28 -19.24 -1.43
CA VAL A 295 12.14 -18.29 -1.44
C VAL A 295 10.87 -18.96 -0.90
N GLU A 296 10.55 -20.17 -1.37
CA GLU A 296 9.40 -20.94 -0.89
C GLU A 296 9.54 -21.24 0.61
N LYS A 297 10.73 -21.65 1.06
CA LYS A 297 11.03 -21.90 2.48
C LYS A 297 10.82 -20.63 3.30
N THR A 298 11.22 -19.46 2.80
CA THR A 298 10.96 -18.15 3.42
C THR A 298 9.48 -17.88 3.58
N PHE A 299 8.67 -18.08 2.54
CA PHE A 299 7.22 -17.93 2.65
C PHE A 299 6.61 -18.90 3.66
N ARG A 300 7.03 -20.18 3.65
CA ARG A 300 6.58 -21.17 4.64
C ARG A 300 6.90 -20.74 6.06
N SER A 301 8.10 -20.21 6.31
CA SER A 301 8.48 -19.72 7.63
C SER A 301 7.56 -18.58 8.07
N ILE A 302 7.38 -17.56 7.23
CA ILE A 302 6.50 -16.41 7.52
C ILE A 302 5.08 -16.87 7.84
N LEU A 303 4.50 -17.74 7.01
CA LEU A 303 3.14 -18.23 7.16
C LEU A 303 2.97 -19.15 8.39
N SER A 304 3.99 -19.95 8.72
CA SER A 304 3.91 -20.94 9.79
C SER A 304 3.78 -20.33 11.18
N GLU A 305 4.23 -19.09 11.38
CA GLU A 305 4.19 -18.43 12.68
C GLU A 305 2.77 -18.15 13.19
N ALA A 306 1.84 -17.86 12.28
CA ALA A 306 0.43 -17.71 12.62
C ALA A 306 -0.19 -19.03 13.11
N ASN A 307 0.30 -20.17 12.61
CA ASN A 307 -0.22 -21.49 12.99
C ASN A 307 0.22 -21.93 14.40
N VAL A 308 1.36 -21.45 14.90
CA VAL A 308 1.88 -21.84 16.23
C VAL A 308 0.98 -21.33 17.36
N GLY A 309 0.44 -20.11 17.23
CA GLY A 309 -0.45 -19.54 18.24
C GLY A 309 -1.82 -20.20 18.32
N ILE A 310 -2.27 -20.89 17.25
CA ILE A 310 -3.60 -21.50 17.20
C ILE A 310 -3.62 -22.87 17.90
N LYS A 311 -2.53 -23.66 17.77
CA LYS A 311 -2.48 -25.05 18.28
C LYS A 311 -2.34 -25.17 19.79
N SER A 312 -1.91 -24.11 20.50
CA SER A 312 -1.61 -24.21 21.94
C SER A 312 -2.84 -24.28 22.85
N ASN A 313 -4.04 -23.94 22.36
CA ASN A 313 -5.22 -23.79 23.22
C ASN A 313 -6.29 -24.88 23.04
N SER A 314 -6.13 -25.83 22.11
CA SER A 314 -7.09 -26.91 21.85
C SER A 314 -6.48 -28.29 22.14
N ALA A 315 -6.13 -28.55 23.39
CA ALA A 315 -5.73 -29.89 23.81
C ALA A 315 -6.98 -30.80 23.92
N THR A 316 -6.87 -32.03 23.40
CA THR A 316 -7.70 -33.24 23.64
C THR A 316 -8.95 -33.54 22.80
N GLY A 317 -9.24 -32.85 21.71
CA GLY A 317 -10.32 -33.25 20.77
C GLY A 317 -9.81 -34.06 19.56
N PRO A 318 -10.51 -35.11 19.08
CA PRO A 318 -10.19 -35.75 17.80
C PRO A 318 -10.34 -34.73 16.66
N ILE A 319 -9.29 -34.58 15.85
CA ILE A 319 -9.19 -33.63 14.75
C ILE A 319 -10.18 -34.06 13.66
N SER A 320 -11.39 -33.49 13.66
CA SER A 320 -12.27 -33.57 12.49
C SER A 320 -11.63 -32.77 11.36
N GLN A 321 -11.44 -33.39 10.19
CA GLN A 321 -10.79 -32.81 8.99
C GLN A 321 -11.45 -31.53 8.42
N GLN A 322 -12.46 -30.96 9.07
CA GLN A 322 -13.00 -29.63 8.80
C GLN A 322 -12.18 -28.54 9.51
N ASP A 323 -10.85 -28.60 9.38
CA ASP A 323 -9.97 -27.56 9.94
C ASP A 323 -10.25 -26.23 9.25
N SER A 324 -10.98 -25.40 9.99
CA SER A 324 -11.45 -24.04 9.70
C SER A 324 -10.39 -23.13 9.07
N SER A 325 -10.82 -22.32 8.10
CA SER A 325 -10.09 -21.30 7.35
C SER A 325 -9.65 -20.09 8.20
N ASN A 326 -9.09 -20.34 9.38
CA ASN A 326 -8.72 -19.30 10.36
C ASN A 326 -7.56 -18.43 9.86
N VAL A 327 -6.80 -18.90 8.88
CA VAL A 327 -5.70 -18.17 8.25
C VAL A 327 -5.97 -18.07 6.76
N LEU A 328 -5.92 -16.85 6.23
CA LEU A 328 -6.05 -16.59 4.79
C LEU A 328 -4.81 -15.86 4.28
N ALA A 329 -4.39 -16.19 3.06
CA ALA A 329 -3.40 -15.42 2.32
C ALA A 329 -4.08 -14.79 1.09
N ALA A 330 -3.75 -13.54 0.81
CA ALA A 330 -4.18 -12.86 -0.39
C ALA A 330 -2.97 -12.28 -1.13
N TYR A 331 -2.97 -12.45 -2.45
CA TYR A 331 -2.03 -11.79 -3.34
C TYR A 331 -2.74 -10.59 -3.97
N LEU A 332 -2.25 -9.38 -3.68
CA LEU A 332 -2.83 -8.14 -4.17
C LEU A 332 -2.08 -7.63 -5.40
N HIS A 333 -2.75 -7.60 -6.55
CA HIS A 333 -2.18 -7.09 -7.79
C HIS A 333 -3.25 -6.51 -8.72
N GLU A 334 -2.94 -5.43 -9.43
CA GLU A 334 -3.92 -4.74 -10.29
C GLU A 334 -4.41 -5.61 -11.47
N SER A 335 -3.58 -6.55 -11.94
CA SER A 335 -3.94 -7.48 -13.02
C SER A 335 -4.87 -8.62 -12.58
N CYS A 336 -5.17 -8.77 -11.28
CA CYS A 336 -6.09 -9.81 -10.83
C CYS A 336 -7.51 -9.55 -11.34
N ASP A 337 -8.14 -10.59 -11.89
CA ASP A 337 -9.50 -10.50 -12.44
C ASP A 337 -10.56 -10.30 -11.35
N SER A 338 -10.31 -10.81 -10.15
CA SER A 338 -11.22 -10.74 -9.02
C SER A 338 -10.96 -9.48 -8.20
N GLU A 339 -12.03 -8.74 -7.94
CA GLU A 339 -12.01 -7.54 -7.10
C GLU A 339 -12.58 -7.87 -5.71
N LEU A 340 -11.96 -7.34 -4.66
CA LEU A 340 -12.36 -7.58 -3.29
C LEU A 340 -13.77 -7.02 -3.04
N PRO A 341 -14.75 -7.86 -2.65
CA PRO A 341 -16.13 -7.42 -2.45
C PRO A 341 -16.27 -6.79 -1.06
N CYS A 342 -15.83 -5.55 -0.91
CA CYS A 342 -15.85 -4.86 0.37
C CYS A 342 -17.17 -4.17 0.72
N TRP A 343 -18.15 -4.13 -0.20
CA TRP A 343 -19.30 -3.22 -0.12
C TRP A 343 -20.64 -3.97 -0.06
N GLY A 344 -21.64 -3.39 0.63
CA GLY A 344 -22.97 -4.00 0.78
C GLY A 344 -22.98 -5.21 1.70
N TRP A 345 -22.31 -5.06 2.84
CA TRP A 345 -21.94 -6.13 3.77
C TRP A 345 -23.15 -6.76 4.47
N ASP A 346 -24.25 -6.03 4.64
CA ASP A 346 -25.45 -6.53 5.32
C ASP A 346 -26.06 -7.77 4.64
N ASN A 347 -25.74 -8.01 3.36
CA ASN A 347 -26.17 -9.20 2.61
C ASN A 347 -25.23 -10.40 2.74
N LEU A 348 -24.00 -10.21 3.23
CA LEU A 348 -23.05 -11.30 3.42
C LEU A 348 -23.36 -11.93 4.77
N HIS A 349 -24.25 -12.93 4.75
CA HIS A 349 -24.55 -13.74 5.93
C HIS A 349 -23.25 -14.26 6.54
N ARG A 350 -22.82 -13.67 7.66
CA ARG A 350 -21.71 -14.17 8.46
C ARG A 350 -22.09 -15.55 8.97
N ASN A 351 -21.55 -16.57 8.33
CA ASN A 351 -21.56 -17.87 8.95
C ASN A 351 -20.58 -17.78 10.13
N LYS A 352 -21.07 -18.01 11.35
CA LYS A 352 -20.24 -17.93 12.57
C LYS A 352 -19.02 -18.85 12.52
N ASN A 353 -19.04 -19.84 11.63
CA ASN A 353 -17.96 -20.80 11.43
C ASN A 353 -16.80 -20.29 10.55
N ASP A 354 -16.94 -19.15 9.86
CA ASP A 354 -15.91 -18.61 8.95
C ASP A 354 -15.07 -17.49 9.60
N ASP A 355 -14.81 -17.58 10.91
CA ASP A 355 -14.09 -16.53 11.61
C ASP A 355 -12.59 -16.54 11.23
N VAL A 356 -12.19 -15.59 10.39
CA VAL A 356 -10.79 -15.42 9.97
C VAL A 356 -10.01 -14.77 11.10
N LYS A 357 -9.04 -15.49 11.67
CA LYS A 357 -8.20 -14.98 12.76
C LYS A 357 -6.98 -14.22 12.26
N HIS A 358 -6.42 -14.61 11.12
CA HIS A 358 -5.21 -14.00 10.57
C HIS A 358 -5.29 -13.84 9.05
N ILE A 359 -4.94 -12.66 8.57
CA ILE A 359 -4.89 -12.33 7.14
C ILE A 359 -3.45 -11.99 6.78
N PHE A 360 -2.90 -12.69 5.79
CA PHE A 360 -1.64 -12.33 5.14
C PHE A 360 -1.93 -11.62 3.82
N LEU A 361 -1.37 -10.43 3.62
CA LEU A 361 -1.44 -9.69 2.36
C LEU A 361 -0.06 -9.65 1.72
N PHE A 362 0.09 -10.28 0.57
CA PHE A 362 1.32 -10.25 -0.22
C PHE A 362 1.16 -9.28 -1.38
N LEU A 363 2.08 -8.34 -1.49
CA LEU A 363 2.09 -7.37 -2.58
C LEU A 363 3.50 -6.90 -2.90
N GLY A 364 3.67 -6.48 -4.16
CA GLY A 364 4.86 -5.80 -4.62
C GLY A 364 5.04 -4.46 -3.94
N ALA A 365 6.24 -4.14 -3.44
CA ALA A 365 6.46 -2.89 -2.71
C ALA A 365 6.77 -1.72 -3.65
N VAL A 366 7.81 -1.90 -4.45
CA VAL A 366 8.31 -0.93 -5.46
C VAL A 366 8.26 -1.53 -6.86
N ARG A 367 8.06 -2.86 -6.92
CA ARG A 367 7.97 -3.67 -8.12
C ARG A 367 6.90 -4.73 -7.90
N ASP A 368 6.37 -5.25 -8.99
CA ASP A 368 5.44 -6.36 -8.93
C ASP A 368 6.15 -7.66 -8.51
N MET A 369 5.36 -8.57 -7.95
CA MET A 369 5.76 -9.95 -7.67
C MET A 369 6.08 -10.64 -9.00
N THR A 370 7.21 -11.35 -9.04
CA THR A 370 7.57 -12.18 -10.19
C THR A 370 6.71 -13.43 -10.25
N THR A 371 6.58 -14.04 -11.42
CA THR A 371 5.85 -15.31 -11.58
C THR A 371 6.40 -16.38 -10.65
N ALA A 372 7.72 -16.48 -10.53
CA ALA A 372 8.38 -17.48 -9.69
C ALA A 372 8.19 -17.23 -8.19
N GLU A 373 8.16 -15.97 -7.73
CA GLU A 373 7.77 -15.65 -6.35
C GLU A 373 6.31 -16.02 -6.06
N ASN A 374 5.41 -15.81 -7.03
CA ASN A 374 4.01 -16.20 -6.90
C ASN A 374 3.85 -17.72 -6.85
N GLU A 375 4.57 -18.48 -7.68
CA GLU A 375 4.62 -19.94 -7.63
C GLU A 375 5.16 -20.45 -6.30
N ALA A 376 6.27 -19.87 -5.80
CA ALA A 376 6.82 -20.22 -4.49
C ALA A 376 5.85 -19.92 -3.35
N LEU A 377 5.13 -18.78 -3.40
CA LEU A 377 4.09 -18.45 -2.42
C LEU A 377 2.92 -19.45 -2.49
N LEU A 378 2.47 -19.81 -3.68
CA LEU A 378 1.42 -20.81 -3.88
C LEU A 378 1.81 -22.18 -3.31
N ASN A 379 3.05 -22.63 -3.56
CA ASN A 379 3.56 -23.88 -3.00
C ASN A 379 3.62 -23.85 -1.46
N ALA A 380 4.09 -22.74 -0.90
CA ALA A 380 4.14 -22.53 0.55
C ALA A 380 2.74 -22.60 1.17
N CYS A 381 1.78 -21.89 0.58
CA CYS A 381 0.37 -21.89 0.99
C CYS A 381 -0.25 -23.29 0.89
N ASN A 382 -0.08 -23.99 -0.24
CA ASN A 382 -0.62 -25.34 -0.45
C ASN A 382 -0.13 -26.33 0.62
N ALA A 383 1.16 -26.30 0.91
CA ALA A 383 1.72 -27.24 1.87
C ALA A 383 1.38 -26.91 3.34
N LEU A 384 1.02 -25.65 3.63
CA LEU A 384 0.45 -25.26 4.92
C LEU A 384 -1.08 -25.30 4.95
N ARG A 385 -1.72 -25.70 3.83
CA ARG A 385 -3.18 -25.69 3.63
C ARG A 385 -3.82 -24.32 3.88
N ILE A 386 -3.11 -23.25 3.54
CA ILE A 386 -3.60 -21.87 3.63
C ILE A 386 -4.18 -21.48 2.27
N PRO A 387 -5.45 -21.05 2.18
CA PRO A 387 -6.00 -20.53 0.93
C PRO A 387 -5.23 -19.28 0.46
N LEU A 388 -4.77 -19.30 -0.80
CA LEU A 388 -4.19 -18.15 -1.48
C LEU A 388 -5.19 -17.54 -2.45
N ILE A 389 -5.57 -16.29 -2.21
CA ILE A 389 -6.64 -15.59 -2.94
C ILE A 389 -6.03 -14.47 -3.79
N PRO A 390 -5.97 -14.61 -5.13
CA PRO A 390 -5.56 -13.51 -5.99
C PRO A 390 -6.70 -12.50 -6.10
N CYS A 391 -6.45 -11.26 -5.71
CA CYS A 391 -7.45 -10.20 -5.85
C CYS A 391 -6.84 -8.81 -6.04
N ARG A 392 -7.66 -7.88 -6.51
CA ARG A 392 -7.36 -6.44 -6.50
C ARG A 392 -8.30 -5.73 -5.54
N LEU A 393 -7.87 -4.61 -4.97
CA LEU A 393 -8.72 -3.80 -4.09
C LEU A 393 -9.67 -2.88 -4.85
N GLY A 394 -9.38 -2.57 -6.11
CA GLY A 394 -10.19 -1.71 -6.95
C GLY A 394 -9.36 -0.91 -7.95
N PRO A 395 -9.97 0.02 -8.68
CA PRO A 395 -9.30 0.79 -9.75
C PRO A 395 -8.52 2.02 -9.27
N VAL A 396 -8.59 2.36 -7.97
CA VAL A 396 -7.96 3.57 -7.41
C VAL A 396 -6.51 3.38 -6.98
N PRO A 397 -6.17 2.35 -6.17
CA PRO A 397 -4.86 2.32 -5.55
C PRO A 397 -3.79 1.78 -6.53
N GLU A 398 -2.95 2.69 -7.06
CA GLU A 398 -1.74 2.36 -7.84
C GLU A 398 -0.51 2.18 -6.95
N PHE A 399 -0.39 3.04 -5.95
CA PHE A 399 0.75 3.05 -5.05
C PHE A 399 0.51 2.01 -3.97
N THR A 400 1.52 1.20 -3.70
CA THR A 400 1.53 0.20 -2.62
C THR A 400 1.05 0.78 -1.30
N SER A 401 1.49 1.99 -0.92
CA SER A 401 1.02 2.66 0.29
C SER A 401 -0.48 2.93 0.29
N LYS A 402 -1.10 3.21 -0.86
CA LYS A 402 -2.57 3.36 -0.97
C LYS A 402 -3.27 2.01 -0.87
N ILE A 403 -2.72 0.97 -1.51
CA ILE A 403 -3.24 -0.41 -1.42
C ILE A 403 -3.28 -0.82 0.06
N VAL A 404 -2.17 -0.58 0.77
CA VAL A 404 -2.05 -0.83 2.21
C VAL A 404 -3.05 0.00 3.01
N SER A 405 -3.19 1.31 2.77
CA SER A 405 -4.17 2.14 3.50
C SER A 405 -5.61 1.67 3.28
N VAL A 406 -5.98 1.25 2.06
CA VAL A 406 -7.32 0.73 1.74
C VAL A 406 -7.56 -0.62 2.39
N ALA A 407 -6.62 -1.55 2.25
CA ALA A 407 -6.71 -2.85 2.91
C ALA A 407 -6.81 -2.69 4.42
N GLY A 408 -5.99 -1.80 4.99
CA GLY A 408 -5.99 -1.56 6.41
C GLY A 408 -7.28 -0.88 6.90
N PHE A 409 -7.85 -0.01 6.07
CA PHE A 409 -9.17 0.54 6.33
C PHE A 409 -10.26 -0.55 6.35
N HIS A 410 -10.31 -1.42 5.35
CA HIS A 410 -11.24 -2.56 5.32
C HIS A 410 -11.05 -3.53 6.49
N HIS A 411 -9.81 -3.74 6.91
CA HIS A 411 -9.46 -4.54 8.08
C HIS A 411 -9.98 -3.91 9.38
N SER A 412 -9.77 -2.61 9.59
CA SER A 412 -10.31 -1.89 10.77
C SER A 412 -11.84 -1.88 10.84
N ARG A 413 -12.51 -2.05 9.70
CA ARG A 413 -13.98 -2.21 9.61
C ARG A 413 -14.44 -3.65 9.74
N GLY A 414 -13.53 -4.60 9.86
CA GLY A 414 -13.83 -6.03 9.97
C GLY A 414 -14.47 -6.63 8.70
N VAL A 415 -14.30 -5.99 7.54
CA VAL A 415 -14.86 -6.46 6.26
C VAL A 415 -13.81 -7.12 5.35
N LEU A 416 -12.52 -6.91 5.61
CA LEU A 416 -11.44 -7.48 4.79
C LEU A 416 -11.45 -9.01 4.82
N GLY A 417 -11.41 -9.62 6.00
CA GLY A 417 -11.35 -11.08 6.14
C GLY A 417 -12.56 -11.75 5.52
N ASP A 418 -13.74 -11.22 5.81
CA ASP A 418 -14.97 -11.78 5.27
C ASP A 418 -15.05 -11.62 3.73
N GLY A 419 -14.59 -10.48 3.18
CA GLY A 419 -14.52 -10.24 1.74
C GLY A 419 -13.59 -11.25 1.04
N LEU A 420 -12.49 -11.61 1.68
CA LEU A 420 -11.58 -12.66 1.23
C LEU A 420 -12.23 -14.05 1.28
N VAL A 421 -12.94 -14.39 2.37
CA VAL A 421 -13.70 -15.65 2.46
C VAL A 421 -14.71 -15.75 1.32
N HIS A 422 -15.43 -14.68 1.02
CA HIS A 422 -16.40 -14.67 -0.07
C HIS A 422 -15.73 -14.97 -1.43
N LEU A 423 -14.60 -14.32 -1.72
CA LEU A 423 -13.84 -14.60 -2.94
C LEU A 423 -13.34 -16.04 -2.98
N TRP A 424 -12.78 -16.54 -1.88
CA TRP A 424 -12.29 -17.90 -1.79
C TRP A 424 -13.40 -18.93 -2.06
N LYS A 425 -14.57 -18.78 -1.43
CA LYS A 425 -15.75 -19.63 -1.67
C LYS A 425 -16.20 -19.58 -3.11
N ARG A 426 -16.12 -18.42 -3.76
CA ARG A 426 -16.45 -18.29 -5.19
C ARG A 426 -15.45 -19.04 -6.07
N VAL A 427 -14.16 -19.03 -5.72
CA VAL A 427 -13.12 -19.76 -6.44
C VAL A 427 -13.29 -21.27 -6.27
N VAL A 428 -13.55 -21.73 -5.05
CA VAL A 428 -13.76 -23.16 -4.73
C VAL A 428 -15.09 -23.67 -5.30
N GLY A 429 -16.18 -22.91 -5.17
CA GLY A 429 -17.52 -23.31 -5.62
C GLY A 429 -17.64 -23.44 -7.14
N LYS A 430 -16.94 -22.60 -7.90
CA LYS A 430 -16.89 -22.68 -9.38
C LYS A 430 -16.28 -23.98 -9.91
N GLN A 431 -15.60 -24.79 -9.08
CA GLN A 431 -15.14 -26.10 -9.52
C GLN A 431 -16.28 -27.11 -9.67
N LYS A 432 -17.43 -26.92 -9.00
CA LYS A 432 -18.52 -27.90 -9.03
C LYS A 432 -19.60 -27.57 -10.05
N ASP A 433 -19.92 -26.29 -10.23
CA ASP A 433 -20.94 -25.85 -11.18
C ASP A 433 -20.35 -24.80 -12.11
N ILE A 434 -19.84 -25.24 -13.27
CA ILE A 434 -19.47 -24.35 -14.38
C ILE A 434 -20.77 -23.85 -15.04
N GLU A 435 -21.60 -23.13 -14.30
CA GLU A 435 -22.47 -22.18 -14.96
C GLU A 435 -21.60 -21.00 -15.42
N PRO A 436 -21.70 -20.59 -16.69
CA PRO A 436 -20.96 -19.46 -17.21
C PRO A 436 -21.27 -18.27 -16.31
N SER A 437 -20.24 -17.75 -15.62
CA SER A 437 -20.37 -16.57 -14.75
C SER A 437 -21.29 -15.57 -15.44
N PRO A 438 -22.37 -15.08 -14.78
CA PRO A 438 -23.37 -14.26 -15.44
C PRO A 438 -22.63 -13.21 -16.23
N LYS A 439 -22.65 -13.35 -17.58
CA LYS A 439 -21.84 -12.54 -18.49
C LYS A 439 -21.98 -11.15 -17.97
N ARG A 440 -20.87 -10.59 -17.42
CA ARG A 440 -20.82 -9.33 -16.68
C ARG A 440 -21.81 -8.44 -17.41
N ARG A 441 -23.03 -8.23 -16.85
CA ARG A 441 -24.11 -7.61 -17.63
C ARG A 441 -23.44 -6.39 -18.20
N LYS A 442 -23.36 -6.29 -19.54
CA LYS A 442 -22.94 -5.05 -20.17
C LYS A 442 -23.98 -4.09 -19.64
N ILE A 443 -23.66 -3.44 -18.53
CA ILE A 443 -24.41 -2.31 -18.03
C ILE A 443 -24.43 -1.45 -19.28
N ASP A 444 -25.62 -1.17 -19.80
CA ASP A 444 -25.76 -0.36 -21.00
C ASP A 444 -25.09 0.98 -20.69
N ASN A 445 -23.79 1.07 -21.02
CA ASN A 445 -22.90 2.18 -20.71
C ASN A 445 -23.19 3.37 -21.64
N ARG A 446 -24.38 3.41 -22.25
CA ARG A 446 -24.91 4.61 -22.92
C ARG A 446 -25.15 5.76 -21.95
N ALA A 447 -24.94 5.55 -20.65
CA ALA A 447 -25.03 6.56 -19.61
C ALA A 447 -23.63 6.88 -19.05
N ILE A 448 -23.34 8.20 -18.96
CA ILE A 448 -22.19 8.86 -18.29
C ILE A 448 -21.10 9.37 -19.25
N GLU A 449 -21.48 10.32 -20.12
CA GLU A 449 -20.54 11.33 -20.67
C GLU A 449 -20.29 12.50 -19.69
N HIS A 450 -20.95 12.49 -18.54
CA HIS A 450 -20.96 13.63 -17.63
C HIS A 450 -19.64 13.71 -16.85
N PRO A 451 -18.92 14.86 -16.86
CA PRO A 451 -17.74 15.05 -16.02
C PRO A 451 -18.09 14.92 -14.54
N ARG A 452 -17.26 14.17 -13.82
CA ARG A 452 -17.30 14.01 -12.37
C ARG A 452 -16.04 14.61 -11.80
N THR A 453 -16.16 15.43 -10.76
CA THR A 453 -15.00 16.07 -10.14
C THR A 453 -14.99 15.81 -8.64
N ILE A 454 -13.84 15.38 -8.11
CA ILE A 454 -13.56 15.42 -6.67
C ILE A 454 -12.46 16.45 -6.45
N HIS A 455 -12.82 17.57 -5.82
CA HIS A 455 -11.91 18.63 -5.42
C HIS A 455 -11.62 18.51 -3.92
N ASN A 456 -10.44 17.96 -3.59
CA ASN A 456 -9.99 17.87 -2.21
C ASN A 456 -9.38 19.22 -1.78
N ILE A 457 -9.77 19.73 -0.62
CA ILE A 457 -9.23 20.97 -0.04
C ILE A 457 -8.62 20.62 1.32
N ALA A 458 -7.31 20.81 1.44
CA ALA A 458 -6.57 20.63 2.69
C ALA A 458 -6.24 22.00 3.29
N ILE A 459 -6.83 22.30 4.44
CA ILE A 459 -6.45 23.44 5.26
C ILE A 459 -5.15 23.09 5.96
N VAL A 460 -4.09 23.82 5.62
CA VAL A 460 -2.75 23.59 6.13
C VAL A 460 -2.54 24.52 7.33
N PRO A 461 -2.28 23.98 8.53
CA PRO A 461 -2.10 24.76 9.75
C PRO A 461 -0.69 25.38 9.82
N MET A 462 -0.27 26.03 8.73
CA MET A 462 0.97 26.80 8.64
C MET A 462 0.78 27.93 7.62
N ILE A 463 1.65 28.94 7.67
CA ILE A 463 1.73 29.95 6.61
C ILE A 463 2.49 29.38 5.41
N SER A 464 2.17 29.84 4.21
CA SER A 464 2.74 29.27 2.98
C SER A 464 4.27 29.44 2.88
N THR A 465 4.83 30.51 3.44
CA THR A 465 6.29 30.74 3.48
C THR A 465 7.04 29.74 4.36
N SER A 466 6.36 29.07 5.29
CA SER A 466 6.94 27.98 6.09
C SER A 466 7.03 26.65 5.34
N LEU A 467 6.36 26.52 4.19
CA LEU A 467 6.50 25.34 3.33
C LEU A 467 7.94 25.23 2.85
N THR A 468 8.58 24.08 3.04
CA THR A 468 9.97 23.90 2.63
C THR A 468 10.26 22.48 2.14
N SER A 469 11.19 22.38 1.20
CA SER A 469 11.81 21.13 0.77
C SER A 469 13.06 20.78 1.59
N ASP A 470 13.50 21.63 2.52
CA ASP A 470 14.68 21.39 3.36
C ASP A 470 14.41 20.28 4.39
N PRO A 471 15.07 19.10 4.29
CA PRO A 471 14.76 17.94 5.13
C PRO A 471 14.94 18.20 6.63
N ASP A 472 15.80 19.13 7.03
CA ASP A 472 16.05 19.43 8.44
C ASP A 472 14.97 20.33 9.07
N LYS A 473 14.17 20.98 8.23
CA LYS A 473 13.05 21.86 8.63
C LYS A 473 11.68 21.22 8.44
N ARG A 474 11.61 20.07 7.76
CA ARG A 474 10.36 19.35 7.57
C ARG A 474 9.86 18.82 8.91
N ASP A 475 8.58 19.04 9.12
CA ASP A 475 7.84 18.51 10.26
C ASP A 475 6.74 17.55 9.78
N ARG A 476 5.87 17.17 10.70
CA ARG A 476 4.72 16.32 10.40
C ARG A 476 3.78 16.93 9.35
N ILE A 477 3.59 18.25 9.34
CA ILE A 477 2.67 18.91 8.41
C ILE A 477 3.17 18.72 6.98
N HIS A 478 4.48 18.86 6.74
CA HIS A 478 5.09 18.61 5.43
C HIS A 478 4.86 17.20 4.92
N TRP A 479 4.97 16.21 5.82
CA TRP A 479 4.72 14.82 5.47
C TRP A 479 3.25 14.57 5.12
N CYS A 480 2.31 15.12 5.91
CA CYS A 480 0.89 15.07 5.58
C CYS A 480 0.59 15.73 4.22
N ILE A 481 1.20 16.89 3.92
CA ILE A 481 1.06 17.57 2.62
C ILE A 481 1.42 16.63 1.46
N VAL A 482 2.58 15.97 1.53
CA VAL A 482 3.05 15.03 0.50
C VAL A 482 2.06 13.87 0.36
N ARG A 483 1.64 13.28 1.48
CA ARG A 483 0.72 12.14 1.46
C ARG A 483 -0.64 12.48 0.87
N MET A 484 -1.21 13.61 1.26
CA MET A 484 -2.49 14.08 0.75
C MET A 484 -2.39 14.38 -0.75
N CYS A 485 -1.26 14.91 -1.21
CA CYS A 485 -0.97 15.10 -2.62
C CYS A 485 -0.97 13.77 -3.38
N VAL A 486 -0.22 12.78 -2.87
CA VAL A 486 -0.17 11.43 -3.46
C VAL A 486 -1.55 10.79 -3.50
N CYS A 487 -2.28 10.80 -2.37
CA CYS A 487 -3.62 10.22 -2.22
C CYS A 487 -4.64 10.87 -3.15
N SER A 488 -4.59 12.20 -3.31
CA SER A 488 -5.54 12.94 -4.15
C SER A 488 -5.26 12.80 -5.65
N LEU A 489 -4.00 12.85 -6.08
CA LEU A 489 -3.69 13.09 -7.49
C LEU A 489 -3.24 11.84 -8.27
N TRP A 490 -2.59 10.86 -7.63
CA TRP A 490 -2.13 9.66 -8.35
C TRP A 490 -3.20 8.58 -8.43
N ARG A 491 -3.30 7.85 -9.55
CA ARG A 491 -4.31 6.79 -9.75
C ARG A 491 -3.79 5.66 -10.62
N SER A 492 -4.37 4.46 -10.46
CA SER A 492 -3.95 3.30 -11.25
C SER A 492 -4.13 3.56 -12.75
N LYS A 493 -3.27 2.91 -13.54
CA LYS A 493 -3.41 2.84 -14.98
C LYS A 493 -4.76 2.31 -15.40
N LEU A 494 -5.37 1.39 -14.65
CA LEU A 494 -6.73 0.88 -14.93
C LEU A 494 -7.77 1.99 -14.94
N ALA A 495 -7.60 2.98 -14.07
CA ALA A 495 -8.43 4.16 -13.98
C ALA A 495 -8.17 5.17 -15.11
N SER A 496 -7.03 5.06 -15.80
CA SER A 496 -6.58 5.97 -16.86
C SER A 496 -6.75 5.39 -18.27
N SER A 497 -6.67 4.06 -18.41
CA SER A 497 -6.68 3.33 -19.67
C SER A 497 -8.08 3.03 -20.20
N SER A 498 -9.13 3.43 -19.48
CA SER A 498 -10.50 3.27 -19.96
C SER A 498 -10.79 4.08 -21.23
N ASN A 499 -9.93 5.01 -21.65
CA ASN A 499 -10.22 5.95 -22.74
C ASN A 499 -10.18 5.40 -24.18
N SER A 500 -9.85 4.13 -24.42
CA SER A 500 -9.75 3.58 -25.78
C SER A 500 -10.88 2.58 -26.08
N ASP A 501 -11.82 3.03 -26.92
CA ASP A 501 -12.62 2.25 -27.88
C ASP A 501 -13.95 1.58 -27.50
N ASP A 502 -14.38 1.47 -26.23
CA ASP A 502 -15.59 0.66 -25.91
C ASP A 502 -16.67 1.34 -25.03
N GLY A 503 -16.94 2.63 -25.24
CA GLY A 503 -18.04 3.35 -24.56
C GLY A 503 -17.74 3.66 -23.09
N ALA A 504 -16.56 4.21 -22.85
CA ALA A 504 -15.98 4.33 -21.52
C ALA A 504 -16.52 5.49 -20.69
N VAL A 505 -16.69 5.21 -19.39
CA VAL A 505 -17.08 6.16 -18.35
C VAL A 505 -16.12 7.37 -18.36
N SER A 506 -16.68 8.57 -18.34
CA SER A 506 -15.90 9.81 -18.21
C SER A 506 -14.90 9.71 -17.04
N PRO A 507 -13.60 9.99 -17.29
CA PRO A 507 -12.59 9.89 -16.26
C PRO A 507 -12.91 10.88 -15.14
N LEU A 508 -12.92 10.39 -13.90
CA LEU A 508 -13.05 11.27 -12.73
C LEU A 508 -11.95 12.35 -12.81
N ASN A 509 -12.29 13.60 -12.59
CA ASN A 509 -11.35 14.72 -12.53
C ASN A 509 -10.98 14.98 -11.07
N ASN A 510 -9.72 14.80 -10.67
CA ASN A 510 -9.30 15.16 -9.32
C ASN A 510 -8.59 16.50 -9.34
N ILE A 511 -8.99 17.34 -8.41
CA ILE A 511 -8.34 18.61 -8.11
C ILE A 511 -7.94 18.55 -6.64
N PHE A 512 -6.77 19.09 -6.30
CA PHE A 512 -6.33 19.20 -4.92
C PHE A 512 -5.84 20.61 -4.61
N THR A 513 -6.35 21.22 -3.55
CA THR A 513 -5.94 22.55 -3.10
C THR A 513 -5.39 22.51 -1.69
N PHE A 514 -4.22 23.11 -1.50
CA PHE A 514 -3.73 23.50 -0.18
C PHE A 514 -4.16 24.92 0.12
N LEU A 515 -4.86 25.14 1.23
CA LEU A 515 -5.26 26.46 1.73
C LEU A 515 -4.48 26.75 3.02
N PHE A 516 -3.53 27.68 2.95
CA PHE A 516 -2.65 28.04 4.07
C PHE A 516 -3.28 29.10 4.98
N LEU A 517 -2.71 29.30 6.17
CA LEU A 517 -3.20 30.26 7.17
C LEU A 517 -3.03 31.73 6.77
N ASP A 518 -2.26 32.01 5.72
CA ASP A 518 -2.09 33.33 5.11
C ASP A 518 -3.04 33.55 3.92
N GLY A 519 -3.98 32.62 3.68
CA GLY A 519 -4.93 32.69 2.57
C GLY A 519 -4.35 32.29 1.20
N VAL A 520 -3.05 31.99 1.13
CA VAL A 520 -2.43 31.48 -0.10
C VAL A 520 -3.01 30.11 -0.43
N CYS A 521 -3.35 29.91 -1.70
CA CYS A 521 -3.93 28.67 -2.20
C CYS A 521 -3.02 28.05 -3.26
N ILE A 522 -2.60 26.79 -3.10
CA ILE A 522 -1.92 26.04 -4.17
C ILE A 522 -2.90 25.00 -4.71
N THR A 523 -3.46 25.26 -5.90
CA THR A 523 -4.36 24.32 -6.60
C THR A 523 -3.59 23.49 -7.62
N LEU A 524 -3.82 22.18 -7.57
CA LEU A 524 -3.19 21.17 -8.40
C LEU A 524 -4.27 20.41 -9.16
N ASN A 525 -4.29 20.56 -10.49
CA ASN A 525 -5.03 19.64 -11.34
C ASN A 525 -4.23 18.32 -11.45
N GLN A 526 -4.90 17.18 -11.30
CA GLN A 526 -4.25 15.88 -11.39
C GLN A 526 -3.45 15.73 -12.67
N ARG A 527 -4.07 15.94 -13.84
CA ARG A 527 -3.44 15.65 -15.13
C ARG A 527 -2.18 16.48 -15.29
N ASP A 528 -2.26 17.77 -15.02
CA ASP A 528 -1.14 18.70 -15.20
C ASP A 528 -0.02 18.41 -14.21
N PHE A 529 -0.37 18.17 -12.94
CA PHE A 529 0.61 17.90 -11.90
C PHE A 529 1.31 16.55 -12.11
N THR A 530 0.56 15.47 -12.33
CA THR A 530 1.17 14.14 -12.49
C THR A 530 1.97 14.04 -13.78
N SER A 531 1.53 14.68 -14.87
CA SER A 531 2.27 14.69 -16.14
C SER A 531 3.58 15.48 -16.00
N SER A 532 3.53 16.68 -15.40
CA SER A 532 4.73 17.47 -15.13
C SER A 532 5.72 16.73 -14.21
N MET A 533 5.22 16.05 -13.16
CA MET A 533 6.07 15.22 -12.30
C MET A 533 6.64 14.01 -13.05
N ALA A 534 5.88 13.37 -13.93
CA ALA A 534 6.32 12.21 -14.70
C ALA A 534 7.38 12.57 -15.77
N GLU A 535 7.24 13.73 -16.40
CA GLU A 535 8.21 14.28 -17.36
C GLU A 535 9.56 14.57 -16.68
N ASN A 536 9.51 15.13 -15.47
CA ASN A 536 10.72 15.46 -14.70
C ASN A 536 11.33 14.23 -13.99
N HIS A 537 10.50 13.29 -13.54
CA HIS A 537 10.88 12.23 -12.62
C HIS A 537 10.12 10.93 -12.93
N LYS A 538 10.84 9.82 -13.12
CA LYS A 538 10.26 8.55 -13.59
C LYS A 538 9.15 8.01 -12.66
N ALA A 539 7.91 7.99 -13.17
CA ALA A 539 6.68 7.29 -12.75
C ALA A 539 6.14 7.54 -11.32
N ALA A 540 7.00 7.78 -10.34
CA ALA A 540 6.61 7.96 -8.94
C ALA A 540 7.59 8.95 -8.30
N PRO A 541 7.20 10.20 -7.99
CA PRO A 541 8.12 11.14 -7.40
C PRO A 541 8.40 10.83 -5.92
N SER A 542 9.51 11.37 -5.43
CA SER A 542 9.84 11.35 -4.02
C SER A 542 9.16 12.47 -3.24
N GLU A 543 9.20 12.39 -1.91
CA GLU A 543 8.66 13.43 -1.03
C GLU A 543 9.35 14.78 -1.25
N LEU A 544 10.68 14.77 -1.41
CA LEU A 544 11.47 15.96 -1.73
C LEU A 544 11.00 16.57 -3.05
N GLN A 545 10.84 15.77 -4.11
CA GLN A 545 10.43 16.26 -5.42
C GLN A 545 9.04 16.88 -5.39
N ILE A 546 8.10 16.26 -4.67
CA ILE A 546 6.76 16.83 -4.47
C ILE A 546 6.89 18.18 -3.74
N LEU A 547 7.64 18.25 -2.62
CA LEU A 547 7.79 19.49 -1.87
C LEU A 547 8.51 20.59 -2.65
N GLU A 548 9.55 20.27 -3.43
CA GLU A 548 10.25 21.20 -4.31
C GLU A 548 9.29 21.81 -5.34
N GLU A 549 8.47 20.99 -5.99
CA GLU A 549 7.48 21.48 -6.96
C GLU A 549 6.39 22.33 -6.28
N LEU A 550 5.95 21.96 -5.06
CA LEU A 550 5.01 22.79 -4.29
C LEU A 550 5.61 24.13 -3.88
N CYS A 551 6.88 24.15 -3.42
CA CYS A 551 7.59 25.39 -3.11
C CYS A 551 7.74 26.27 -4.36
N ARG A 552 8.11 25.67 -5.50
CA ARG A 552 8.22 26.38 -6.77
C ARG A 552 6.89 27.02 -7.19
N ARG A 553 5.77 26.30 -7.08
CA ARG A 553 4.43 26.83 -7.39
C ARG A 553 4.04 27.97 -6.47
N ARG A 554 4.32 27.86 -5.17
CA ARG A 554 4.13 28.95 -4.20
C ARG A 554 4.92 30.20 -4.61
N ASP A 555 6.20 30.05 -4.91
CA ASP A 555 7.09 31.18 -5.22
C ASP A 555 6.69 31.90 -6.52
N LEU A 556 6.15 31.16 -7.49
CA LEU A 556 5.57 31.73 -8.70
C LEU A 556 4.34 32.61 -8.41
N MET A 557 3.49 32.20 -7.45
CA MET A 557 2.35 33.01 -7.04
C MET A 557 2.79 34.32 -6.39
N TYR A 558 3.80 34.29 -5.51
CA TYR A 558 4.37 35.49 -4.92
C TYR A 558 4.96 36.45 -5.96
N SER A 559 5.61 35.91 -6.98
CA SER A 559 6.18 36.71 -8.08
C SER A 559 5.12 37.43 -8.91
N ASN A 560 3.92 36.83 -9.04
CA ASN A 560 2.78 37.45 -9.73
C ASN A 560 2.10 38.52 -8.86
N SER A 561 1.96 38.28 -7.55
CA SER A 561 1.36 39.23 -6.60
C SER A 561 2.25 40.43 -6.28
N ALA A 562 3.59 40.26 -6.30
CA ALA A 562 4.54 41.34 -6.04
C ALA A 562 4.45 42.50 -7.06
N LYS A 563 3.81 42.26 -8.21
CA LYS A 563 3.57 43.30 -9.22
C LYS A 563 2.34 44.18 -8.90
N SER A 564 1.49 43.80 -7.94
CA SER A 564 0.21 44.48 -7.70
C SER A 564 0.01 45.05 -6.29
N GLN A 565 0.91 44.82 -5.32
CA GLN A 565 0.66 45.22 -3.93
C GLN A 565 1.79 45.99 -3.25
N ASP A 566 1.37 47.08 -2.60
CA ASP A 566 2.11 47.92 -1.67
C ASP A 566 2.43 47.11 -0.40
N LYS A 567 3.71 46.94 -0.10
CA LYS A 567 4.24 46.01 0.91
C LYS A 567 4.06 46.60 2.32
N SER A 568 3.10 46.12 3.11
CA SER A 568 3.20 46.10 4.60
C SER A 568 1.93 45.74 5.38
N LYS A 569 0.76 45.56 4.75
CA LYS A 569 -0.44 45.25 5.56
C LYS A 569 -0.35 43.84 6.15
N GLU A 570 -0.41 43.79 7.47
CA GLU A 570 -0.59 42.59 8.28
C GLU A 570 -1.75 41.76 7.69
N ILE A 571 -1.61 40.43 7.68
CA ILE A 571 -2.63 39.54 7.11
C ILE A 571 -3.84 39.56 8.04
N ASP A 572 -4.78 40.44 7.70
CA ASP A 572 -6.06 40.59 8.38
C ASP A 572 -7.03 39.44 8.03
N ASP A 573 -7.98 39.16 8.92
CA ASP A 573 -9.03 38.16 8.72
C ASP A 573 -9.86 38.43 7.45
N ASP A 574 -9.98 39.71 7.07
CA ASP A 574 -10.60 40.14 5.81
C ASP A 574 -9.85 39.62 4.57
N ALA A 575 -8.52 39.49 4.63
CA ALA A 575 -7.73 38.93 3.53
C ALA A 575 -8.02 37.43 3.36
N ILE A 576 -8.15 36.69 4.46
CA ILE A 576 -8.51 35.26 4.45
C ILE A 576 -9.92 35.07 3.90
N LYS A 577 -10.87 35.91 4.35
CA LYS A 577 -12.24 35.91 3.86
C LYS A 577 -12.30 36.17 2.35
N CYS A 578 -11.58 37.19 1.88
CA CYS A 578 -11.49 37.51 0.45
C CYS A 578 -10.85 36.37 -0.34
N ALA A 579 -9.78 35.75 0.18
CA ALA A 579 -9.14 34.60 -0.44
C ALA A 579 -10.10 33.39 -0.58
N CYS A 580 -10.86 33.07 0.48
CA CYS A 580 -11.86 32.00 0.46
C CYS A 580 -12.98 32.30 -0.55
N LEU A 581 -13.51 33.53 -0.55
CA LEU A 581 -14.55 33.96 -1.50
C LEU A 581 -14.04 33.89 -2.94
N ASN A 582 -12.84 34.40 -3.22
CA ASN A 582 -12.23 34.35 -4.55
C ASN A 582 -11.97 32.91 -4.99
N PHE A 583 -11.48 32.06 -4.07
CA PHE A 583 -11.28 30.64 -4.34
C PHE A 583 -12.58 29.95 -4.73
N VAL A 584 -13.63 30.05 -3.92
CA VAL A 584 -14.93 29.42 -4.24
C VAL A 584 -15.46 30.00 -5.55
N SER A 585 -15.43 31.32 -5.72
CA SER A 585 -15.89 32.01 -6.94
C SER A 585 -15.19 31.52 -8.21
N ALA A 586 -13.89 31.25 -8.15
CA ALA A 586 -13.10 30.77 -9.28
C ALA A 586 -13.40 29.31 -9.66
N HIS A 587 -13.94 28.51 -8.74
CA HIS A 587 -14.19 27.08 -8.95
C HIS A 587 -15.67 26.74 -9.08
N THR A 588 -16.58 27.68 -8.77
CA THR A 588 -18.03 27.47 -8.83
C THR A 588 -18.67 28.19 -10.02
N SER A 589 -18.00 28.23 -11.18
CA SER A 589 -18.68 28.59 -12.43
C SER A 589 -19.64 27.45 -12.78
N LEU A 590 -20.78 27.42 -12.09
CA LEU A 590 -21.77 26.37 -12.14
C LEU A 590 -22.33 26.31 -13.57
N ASN A 591 -22.04 25.23 -14.27
CA ASN A 591 -22.84 24.89 -15.44
C ASN A 591 -24.27 24.62 -14.96
N HIS A 592 -25.27 25.20 -15.62
CA HIS A 592 -26.67 24.96 -15.29
C HIS A 592 -26.94 23.44 -15.29
N GLY A 593 -27.24 22.88 -14.12
CA GLY A 593 -27.56 21.45 -13.93
C GLY A 593 -26.50 20.61 -13.19
N GLU A 594 -25.31 21.14 -12.91
CA GLU A 594 -24.31 20.42 -12.12
C GLU A 594 -24.68 20.40 -10.63
N LYS A 595 -24.68 19.20 -10.01
CA LYS A 595 -24.85 19.08 -8.57
C LYS A 595 -23.53 19.33 -7.86
N VAL A 596 -23.52 20.25 -6.90
CA VAL A 596 -22.32 20.56 -6.13
C VAL A 596 -22.53 20.27 -4.66
N PHE A 597 -21.63 19.46 -4.10
CA PHE A 597 -21.63 19.08 -2.69
C PHE A 597 -20.36 19.59 -2.03
N ALA A 598 -20.46 20.09 -0.80
CA ALA A 598 -19.32 20.29 0.07
C ALA A 598 -19.40 19.30 1.25
N LEU A 599 -18.37 18.47 1.42
CA LEU A 599 -18.26 17.51 2.53
C LEU A 599 -17.20 18.03 3.50
N ASN A 600 -17.66 18.51 4.65
CA ASN A 600 -16.84 19.07 5.71
C ASN A 600 -16.35 17.93 6.62
N ILE A 601 -15.13 17.43 6.38
CA ILE A 601 -14.54 16.28 7.09
C ILE A 601 -13.94 16.74 8.42
N MET A 602 -14.72 16.67 9.49
CA MET A 602 -14.33 17.13 10.83
C MET A 602 -13.67 15.99 11.61
N PRO A 603 -12.60 16.25 12.39
CA PRO A 603 -12.14 15.29 13.39
C PRO A 603 -13.30 14.95 14.32
N CYS A 604 -13.51 13.66 14.59
CA CYS A 604 -14.59 13.21 15.49
C CYS A 604 -14.44 13.89 16.86
N ASN A 605 -15.36 14.81 17.19
CA ASN A 605 -15.54 15.30 18.55
C ASN A 605 -16.51 14.34 19.27
N GLN A 606 -16.23 14.02 20.52
CA GLN A 606 -16.91 12.99 21.34
C GLN A 606 -18.44 13.17 21.55
N LEU A 607 -19.10 14.10 20.87
CA LEU A 607 -20.53 14.38 21.06
C LEU A 607 -21.41 13.94 19.87
N ALA A 608 -20.83 13.42 18.78
CA ALA A 608 -21.58 13.03 17.57
C ALA A 608 -21.76 11.51 17.38
N PHE A 609 -21.72 10.73 18.46
CA PHE A 609 -21.73 9.26 18.42
C PHE A 609 -22.94 8.62 17.73
N ASP A 610 -24.08 9.31 17.68
CA ASP A 610 -25.31 8.74 17.13
C ASP A 610 -25.48 8.92 15.62
N ARG A 611 -24.60 9.66 14.94
CA ARG A 611 -24.73 9.86 13.49
C ARG A 611 -23.99 8.78 12.72
N MET A 612 -24.74 7.98 11.96
CA MET A 612 -24.19 7.04 10.99
C MET A 612 -23.34 7.80 9.95
N SER A 613 -22.08 7.41 9.77
CA SER A 613 -21.19 8.07 8.81
C SER A 613 -21.51 7.68 7.37
N LEU A 614 -21.08 8.49 6.40
CA LEU A 614 -21.15 8.18 4.95
C LEU A 614 -20.56 6.80 4.62
N PHE A 615 -19.50 6.40 5.31
CA PHE A 615 -18.83 5.12 5.09
C PHE A 615 -19.55 3.96 5.77
N ASP A 616 -20.15 4.18 6.95
CA ASP A 616 -21.04 3.19 7.55
C ASP A 616 -22.21 2.90 6.61
N MET A 617 -22.78 3.95 5.99
CA MET A 617 -23.78 3.81 4.94
C MET A 617 -23.27 3.04 3.71
N ALA A 618 -22.03 3.28 3.29
CA ALA A 618 -21.43 2.57 2.16
C ALA A 618 -21.29 1.06 2.43
N TYR A 619 -21.02 0.68 3.68
CA TYR A 619 -20.92 -0.72 4.09
C TYR A 619 -22.28 -1.37 4.34
N SER A 620 -23.23 -0.67 4.96
CA SER A 620 -24.56 -1.23 5.25
C SER A 620 -25.44 -1.36 4.02
N ASN A 621 -25.37 -0.39 3.10
CA ASN A 621 -26.42 -0.26 2.10
C ASN A 621 -26.21 -1.17 0.88
N ALA A 622 -26.94 -2.30 0.87
CA ALA A 622 -26.93 -3.27 -0.21
C ALA A 622 -27.70 -2.80 -1.47
N SER A 623 -28.60 -1.83 -1.34
CA SER A 623 -29.56 -1.47 -2.40
C SER A 623 -29.55 0.02 -2.72
N LEU A 624 -28.37 0.60 -2.91
CA LEU A 624 -28.29 1.92 -3.55
C LEU A 624 -28.90 1.80 -4.94
N ARG A 625 -30.03 2.48 -5.16
CA ARG A 625 -30.62 2.60 -6.50
C ARG A 625 -29.53 3.19 -7.39
N SER A 626 -29.30 2.55 -8.53
CA SER A 626 -28.38 3.07 -9.55
C SER A 626 -28.94 4.40 -10.05
N TYR A 627 -28.47 5.51 -9.48
CA TYR A 627 -28.76 6.83 -10.01
C TYR A 627 -27.88 7.05 -11.25
N CYS A 628 -28.53 7.13 -12.41
CA CYS A 628 -27.84 7.39 -13.66
C CYS A 628 -27.51 8.89 -13.80
N ALA A 629 -26.25 9.16 -14.13
CA ALA A 629 -25.79 10.21 -15.04
C ALA A 629 -26.17 11.69 -14.75
N SER A 630 -25.79 12.22 -13.58
CA SER A 630 -25.64 13.69 -13.44
C SER A 630 -24.17 14.07 -13.29
N THR A 631 -23.78 15.19 -13.90
CA THR A 631 -22.53 15.88 -13.54
C THR A 631 -22.58 16.24 -12.07
N TYR A 632 -21.45 16.03 -11.39
CA TYR A 632 -21.33 16.52 -10.04
C TYR A 632 -19.89 16.89 -9.69
N THR A 633 -19.78 17.86 -8.80
CA THR A 633 -18.53 18.24 -8.14
C THR A 633 -18.68 18.03 -6.64
N LEU A 634 -17.76 17.28 -6.06
CA LEU A 634 -17.61 17.13 -4.61
C LEU A 634 -16.40 17.92 -4.12
N TYR A 635 -16.61 18.89 -3.25
CA TYR A 635 -15.58 19.53 -2.46
C TYR A 635 -15.37 18.79 -1.14
N ALA A 636 -14.26 18.07 -0.99
CA ALA A 636 -13.93 17.38 0.26
C ALA A 636 -12.98 18.25 1.09
N ILE A 637 -13.48 18.86 2.16
CA ILE A 637 -12.76 19.83 2.98
C ILE A 637 -12.21 19.13 4.23
N GLN A 638 -10.90 19.16 4.40
CA GLN A 638 -10.23 18.60 5.59
C GLN A 638 -9.17 19.55 6.14
N GLU A 639 -8.84 19.38 7.41
CA GLU A 639 -7.75 20.08 8.08
C GLU A 639 -6.62 19.09 8.31
N ILE A 640 -5.37 19.46 7.97
CA ILE A 640 -4.21 18.63 8.32
C ILE A 640 -4.04 18.69 9.84
N GLY A 641 -4.17 17.55 10.52
CA GLY A 641 -4.07 17.51 11.98
C GLY A 641 -2.71 17.96 12.52
N VAL A 642 -2.67 19.08 13.26
CA VAL A 642 -1.50 19.46 14.08
C VAL A 642 -1.42 18.56 15.30
N ASP A 643 -0.23 18.05 15.59
CA ASP A 643 0.01 17.30 16.81
C ASP A 643 -0.10 18.22 18.04
N GLN A 644 -1.17 18.07 18.81
CA GLN A 644 -1.40 18.84 20.04
C GLN A 644 -0.63 18.27 21.25
N ARG A 645 0.08 17.13 21.06
CA ARG A 645 0.59 16.33 22.17
C ARG A 645 1.84 16.91 22.85
N HIS A 646 2.57 17.85 22.23
CA HIS A 646 3.80 18.39 22.80
C HIS A 646 3.62 19.60 23.74
N THR A 647 2.42 20.15 23.85
CA THR A 647 2.15 21.24 24.79
C THR A 647 1.26 20.73 25.92
N SER A 648 1.82 19.92 26.82
CA SER A 648 1.15 19.47 28.04
C SER A 648 0.69 20.62 28.94
N GLU A 649 1.21 21.83 28.71
CA GLU A 649 0.79 23.08 29.36
C GLU A 649 -0.41 23.78 28.67
N ALA A 650 -0.87 23.33 27.50
CA ALA A 650 -1.89 24.03 26.71
C ALA A 650 -3.33 23.55 26.92
N LYS A 651 -3.64 22.91 28.07
CA LYS A 651 -5.01 22.46 28.36
C LYS A 651 -6.05 23.61 28.41
N ASN A 652 -5.60 24.86 28.56
CA ASN A 652 -6.49 26.03 28.63
C ASN A 652 -6.38 27.00 27.45
N ASN A 653 -5.42 26.83 26.52
CA ASN A 653 -5.25 27.72 25.38
C ASN A 653 -5.03 26.90 24.11
N SER A 654 -6.09 26.73 23.29
CA SER A 654 -5.91 26.20 21.95
C SER A 654 -4.85 27.03 21.22
N THR A 655 -3.85 26.36 20.64
CA THR A 655 -2.74 27.03 19.96
C THR A 655 -3.27 28.05 18.93
N PRO A 656 -2.69 29.27 18.84
CA PRO A 656 -3.13 30.29 17.89
C PRO A 656 -3.29 29.77 16.47
N THR A 657 -2.41 28.85 16.06
CA THR A 657 -2.44 28.14 14.77
C THR A 657 -3.74 27.37 14.54
N ARG A 658 -4.24 26.62 15.54
CA ARG A 658 -5.49 25.85 15.40
C ARG A 658 -6.70 26.77 15.35
N LYS A 659 -6.72 27.82 16.19
CA LYS A 659 -7.78 28.84 16.14
C LYS A 659 -7.86 29.45 14.74
N LYS A 660 -6.71 29.78 14.16
CA LYS A 660 -6.63 30.33 12.81
C LYS A 660 -7.06 29.33 11.74
N ALA A 661 -6.67 28.06 11.84
CA ALA A 661 -7.13 27.01 10.92
C ALA A 661 -8.66 26.82 10.96
N MET A 662 -9.24 26.83 12.16
CA MET A 662 -10.70 26.76 12.36
C MET A 662 -11.41 28.00 11.80
N GLU A 663 -10.79 29.18 11.90
CA GLU A 663 -11.35 30.40 11.30
C GLU A 663 -11.29 30.35 9.78
N VAL A 664 -10.15 29.96 9.18
CA VAL A 664 -10.03 29.73 7.72
C VAL A 664 -11.11 28.75 7.24
N ARG A 665 -11.31 27.65 7.98
CA ARG A 665 -12.35 26.66 7.69
C ARG A 665 -13.74 27.28 7.71
N LYS A 666 -14.06 28.06 8.74
CA LYS A 666 -15.35 28.74 8.89
C LYS A 666 -15.60 29.73 7.76
N GLN A 667 -14.59 30.49 7.36
CA GLN A 667 -14.68 31.43 6.24
C GLN A 667 -14.88 30.70 4.90
N LEU A 668 -14.21 29.57 4.70
CA LEU A 668 -14.40 28.73 3.53
C LEU A 668 -15.84 28.18 3.45
N LEU A 669 -16.37 27.64 4.56
CA LEU A 669 -17.74 27.12 4.62
C LEU A 669 -18.79 28.21 4.42
N ARG A 670 -18.55 29.42 4.95
CA ARG A 670 -19.38 30.60 4.65
C ARG A 670 -19.36 30.93 3.16
N ALA A 671 -18.18 30.96 2.54
CA ALA A 671 -18.07 31.22 1.10
C ALA A 671 -18.80 30.16 0.25
N PHE A 672 -18.80 28.89 0.66
CA PHE A 672 -19.62 27.85 0.02
C PHE A 672 -21.13 28.14 0.20
N SER A 673 -21.56 28.48 1.41
CA SER A 673 -22.96 28.83 1.71
C SER A 673 -23.43 30.05 0.90
N ASP A 674 -22.61 31.09 0.79
CA ASP A 674 -22.90 32.32 0.04
C ASP A 674 -23.09 32.03 -1.47
N ARG A 675 -22.53 30.92 -1.96
CA ARG A 675 -22.68 30.43 -3.34
C ARG A 675 -23.78 29.37 -3.50
N GLY A 676 -24.57 29.13 -2.45
CA GLY A 676 -25.66 28.16 -2.47
C GLY A 676 -25.20 26.70 -2.45
N ILE A 677 -23.95 26.42 -2.06
CA ILE A 677 -23.41 25.06 -1.99
C ILE A 677 -23.72 24.45 -0.63
N VAL A 678 -24.45 23.36 -0.65
CA VAL A 678 -24.82 22.62 0.57
C VAL A 678 -23.57 21.98 1.17
N SER A 679 -23.23 22.41 2.39
CA SER A 679 -22.16 21.81 3.19
C SER A 679 -22.73 20.77 4.13
N MET A 680 -22.20 19.55 4.06
CA MET A 680 -22.55 18.43 4.91
C MET A 680 -21.40 18.13 5.87
N ASP A 681 -21.67 18.13 7.16
CA ASP A 681 -20.68 17.70 8.14
C ASP A 681 -20.52 16.18 8.10
N HIS A 682 -19.27 15.75 8.09
CA HIS A 682 -18.91 14.35 8.11
C HIS A 682 -17.80 14.13 9.14
N SER A 683 -18.07 13.29 10.13
CA SER A 683 -17.03 12.84 11.05
C SER A 683 -16.04 11.97 10.29
N THR A 684 -14.75 12.15 10.55
CA THR A 684 -13.69 11.32 9.98
C THR A 684 -13.93 9.82 10.20
N LEU A 685 -13.25 9.05 9.35
CA LEU A 685 -13.42 7.63 9.13
C LEU A 685 -13.22 6.69 10.32
N ILE A 686 -12.59 7.14 11.41
CA ILE A 686 -12.06 6.23 12.42
C ILE A 686 -12.86 6.34 13.71
N CYS A 687 -13.22 5.13 14.13
CA CYS A 687 -14.08 4.80 15.23
C CYS A 687 -13.71 5.58 16.49
N THR A 688 -14.78 6.01 17.14
CA THR A 688 -14.90 6.82 18.34
C THR A 688 -14.03 6.44 19.56
N SER A 689 -13.31 5.32 19.55
CA SER A 689 -12.41 4.89 20.63
C SER A 689 -10.95 5.30 20.45
N LEU A 690 -10.50 5.62 19.23
CA LEU A 690 -9.08 5.87 18.95
C LEU A 690 -8.89 7.32 18.51
N GLN A 691 -8.51 8.17 19.46
CA GLN A 691 -8.12 9.54 19.18
C GLN A 691 -6.97 9.57 18.14
N LYS A 692 -7.30 10.07 16.94
CA LYS A 692 -6.39 10.59 15.90
C LYS A 692 -5.40 9.56 15.35
N CYS A 693 -5.90 8.68 14.49
CA CYS A 693 -5.02 8.01 13.54
C CYS A 693 -4.52 9.04 12.52
N GLN A 694 -3.25 8.97 12.14
CA GLN A 694 -2.63 9.98 11.28
C GLN A 694 -2.98 9.87 9.81
N GLU A 695 -3.72 8.83 9.45
CA GLU A 695 -4.10 8.55 8.08
C GLU A 695 -5.55 8.82 7.79
N GLU A 696 -6.31 9.34 8.75
CA GLU A 696 -7.74 9.57 8.58
C GLU A 696 -8.03 10.40 7.33
N GLU A 697 -7.30 11.50 7.13
CA GLU A 697 -7.50 12.39 6.00
C GLU A 697 -7.14 11.68 4.68
N SER A 698 -5.96 11.04 4.63
CA SER A 698 -5.50 10.33 3.44
C SER A 698 -6.41 9.15 3.07
N CYS A 699 -6.81 8.33 4.05
CA CYS A 699 -7.76 7.24 3.89
C CYS A 699 -9.11 7.78 3.41
N THR A 700 -9.61 8.88 3.98
CA THR A 700 -10.90 9.46 3.58
C THR A 700 -10.90 9.83 2.11
N ILE A 701 -9.86 10.50 1.62
CA ILE A 701 -9.71 10.80 0.19
C ILE A 701 -9.72 9.53 -0.66
N ILE A 702 -8.90 8.54 -0.28
CA ILE A 702 -8.80 7.31 -1.07
C ILE A 702 -10.15 6.58 -1.10
N MET A 703 -10.87 6.54 0.02
CA MET A 703 -12.17 5.89 0.11
C MET A 703 -13.26 6.65 -0.66
N LEU A 704 -13.25 7.99 -0.67
CA LEU A 704 -14.16 8.79 -1.51
C LEU A 704 -13.94 8.49 -2.99
N GLN A 705 -12.67 8.50 -3.44
CA GLN A 705 -12.33 8.10 -4.81
C GLN A 705 -12.81 6.67 -5.09
N HIS A 706 -12.54 5.73 -4.17
CA HIS A 706 -12.92 4.34 -4.33
C HIS A 706 -14.44 4.18 -4.49
N LEU A 707 -15.24 4.89 -3.70
CA LEU A 707 -16.70 4.93 -3.84
C LEU A 707 -17.17 5.53 -5.16
N ASP A 708 -16.53 6.59 -5.67
CA ASP A 708 -16.89 7.16 -6.97
C ASP A 708 -16.59 6.20 -8.13
N TYR A 709 -15.46 5.52 -8.08
CA TYR A 709 -15.13 4.51 -9.08
C TYR A 709 -16.10 3.33 -9.11
N HIS A 710 -16.74 3.03 -7.97
CA HIS A 710 -17.83 2.06 -7.88
C HIS A 710 -19.20 2.64 -8.21
N ASN A 711 -19.30 3.89 -8.66
CA ASN A 711 -20.54 4.63 -8.88
C ASN A 711 -21.46 4.65 -7.65
N ARG A 712 -20.88 4.58 -6.44
CA ARG A 712 -21.61 4.60 -5.16
C ARG A 712 -21.62 5.97 -4.51
N LEU A 713 -20.64 6.82 -4.78
CA LEU A 713 -20.45 8.08 -4.07
C LEU A 713 -21.66 9.03 -4.21
N LEU A 714 -22.09 9.35 -5.42
CA LEU A 714 -23.21 10.28 -5.63
C LEU A 714 -24.53 9.79 -4.99
N PRO A 715 -24.98 8.53 -5.18
CA PRO A 715 -26.14 8.00 -4.45
C PRO A 715 -26.01 8.14 -2.93
N LEU A 716 -24.83 7.83 -2.39
CA LEU A 716 -24.56 7.97 -0.95
C LEU A 716 -24.62 9.41 -0.48
N LEU A 717 -24.08 10.37 -1.24
CA LEU A 717 -24.14 11.79 -0.90
C LEU A 717 -25.58 12.30 -0.85
N LEU A 718 -26.42 11.91 -1.82
CA LEU A 718 -27.84 12.30 -1.84
C LEU A 718 -28.62 11.73 -0.66
N GLU A 719 -28.39 10.45 -0.33
CA GLU A 719 -29.02 9.82 0.83
C GLU A 719 -28.52 10.45 2.14
N TYR A 720 -27.22 10.72 2.23
CA TYR A 720 -26.60 11.35 3.39
C TYR A 720 -27.15 12.76 3.63
N GLU A 721 -27.25 13.57 2.57
CA GLU A 721 -27.86 14.90 2.61
C GLU A 721 -29.31 14.84 3.10
N SER A 722 -30.10 13.88 2.58
CA SER A 722 -31.49 13.69 2.98
C SER A 722 -31.62 13.35 4.47
N LYS A 723 -30.78 12.46 4.99
CA LYS A 723 -30.76 12.10 6.42
C LYS A 723 -30.34 13.27 7.30
N GLN A 724 -29.34 14.06 6.88
CA GLN A 724 -28.90 15.24 7.64
C GLN A 724 -30.04 16.28 7.74
N LYS A 725 -30.75 16.55 6.63
CA LYS A 725 -31.91 17.45 6.62
C LYS A 725 -33.03 16.98 7.55
N GLN A 726 -33.29 15.67 7.59
CA GLN A 726 -34.25 15.09 8.53
C GLN A 726 -33.82 15.28 9.98
N THR A 727 -32.53 15.13 10.31
CA THR A 727 -32.06 15.31 11.69
C THR A 727 -32.01 16.78 12.14
N SER A 728 -31.92 17.74 11.22
CA SER A 728 -31.90 19.18 11.55
C SER A 728 -33.28 19.79 11.78
N SER A 729 -34.36 19.10 11.40
CA SER A 729 -35.74 19.59 11.58
C SER A 729 -36.37 19.22 12.92
N TRP A 730 -35.71 18.38 13.71
CA TRP A 730 -36.06 18.06 15.10
C TRP A 730 -35.24 18.93 16.04
#